data_AF-A0A537TSW4-F1
#
_entry.id   AF-A0A537TSW4-F1
#
_cell.length_a   1.000
_cell.length_b   1.000
_cell.length_c   1.000
_cell.angle_alpha   90.00
_cell.angle_beta   90.00
_cell.angle_gamma   90.00
#
_symmetry.space_group_name_H-M   'P 1'
#
loop_
_entity.id
_entity.type
_entity.pdbx_description
1 polymer ?
#
loop_
_entity_poly.entity_id
_entity_poly.type
_entity_poly.pdbx_seq_one_letter_code
_entity_poly.pdbx_strand_id
1 'polypeptide(L)'
;MSGIALELDTCGCCQGIRTLTPGEISNPPGLDRIAYRTGTHGSFKRTMTVRISALEALRRLTTRDDGDPAIALLDAWATTLDVLTFYQERIANEAYLRTATELRSIQELARAIGYEVRPGTAAGADLVFTLEGAAGAPDLVKLLRGVKVQSLPGQDELPQIYETVEEIEARPEWNALRARLTEPVRPALGETELFLRGSETNLRPGDMVLLVGNERLNDPTDTSERWDIRRLTAVQPDRAHDVTRLAWAEGLGFALAGYQIQPAQENLKVYALRRRAGLFGNNAPDWHAMPADLRTEYTNAGDVSNPQDWPNLSLGQVGTAKNESNPAGDVFLDALYPQIVAGSWVVLVHPDQAHPKRGYRELYRVEAAVDDSRTDFTISAKTTRLTLSGENLHEEFDDQLRQTVVYGESDQLELVEAPLADPVQGDEIDLLEPAPRLPEGRPLVVSGKRARIQVRDGVAGLTFVPDDGAPQVGVNAGDVFEALAPYSTNLDGTRTWTVDNLKGTLGTVRVTANAFVLAAAPDDAETVREETETGPPLSEAPEQETLKLAASLMHAYDRESLRVAANVAFATHGETKADVLGSGDASAAFQRFVLKDAPLTYVPTADPSGGATTLAVRVNGLLWKEARALYGHGPRERVYVTRTGADGKTAVEFGDGSTGARLPTGSENVNAVYRVGVGLQGQVKAGKLTLLLSPPLGVKAVTNPFSATGAADPETVARARENAPLTVLTFERIVSLQ
;
A
#
# COMPACT_ATOMS: atom_id res chain seq x y z
N MET A 1 -38.97 77.97 42.97
CA MET A 1 -38.56 78.61 44.25
C MET A 1 -38.29 77.45 45.20
N SER A 2 -37.06 77.15 45.63
CA SER A 2 -36.02 78.03 46.17
C SER A 2 -34.66 77.37 45.98
N GLY A 3 -33.63 78.16 45.67
CA GLY A 3 -32.28 77.68 45.45
C GLY A 3 -31.57 77.21 46.72
N ILE A 4 -30.78 76.16 46.59
CA ILE A 4 -29.66 75.84 47.46
C ILE A 4 -28.43 75.96 46.57
N ALA A 5 -27.53 76.88 46.95
CA ALA A 5 -26.29 77.15 46.23
C ALA A 5 -25.38 75.92 46.26
N LEU A 6 -25.01 75.40 45.08
CA LEU A 6 -23.80 74.58 44.95
C LEU A 6 -22.60 75.52 45.03
N GLU A 7 -21.77 75.37 46.07
CA GLU A 7 -20.37 75.81 46.01
C GLU A 7 -19.67 75.03 44.90
N LEU A 8 -19.42 75.70 43.78
CA LEU A 8 -18.58 75.22 42.69
C LEU A 8 -17.12 75.56 43.01
N ASP A 9 -16.49 74.80 43.90
CA ASP A 9 -15.02 74.77 44.01
C ASP A 9 -14.51 73.39 43.54
N THR A 10 -14.53 73.18 42.22
CA THR A 10 -14.18 71.89 41.59
C THR A 10 -12.89 71.93 40.76
N CYS A 11 -12.19 73.07 40.67
CA CYS A 11 -10.93 73.14 39.90
C CYS A 11 -9.66 72.99 40.76
N GLY A 12 -9.75 73.08 42.10
CA GLY A 12 -8.61 72.86 43.01
C GLY A 12 -7.44 73.84 42.81
N CYS A 13 -7.58 74.89 41.98
CA CYS A 13 -6.49 75.82 41.66
C CYS A 13 -6.01 76.67 42.86
N CYS A 14 -6.81 76.74 43.93
CA CYS A 14 -6.47 77.46 45.17
C CYS A 14 -6.04 76.53 46.32
N GLN A 15 -5.99 75.21 46.09
CA GLN A 15 -5.43 74.27 47.03
C GLN A 15 -3.90 74.29 46.90
N GLY A 16 -3.22 75.01 47.79
CA GLY A 16 -1.76 75.25 47.74
C GLY A 16 -0.90 74.02 47.44
N ILE A 17 0.34 74.24 46.96
CA ILE A 17 1.26 73.21 46.44
C ILE A 17 1.26 71.95 47.32
N ARG A 18 0.76 70.82 46.79
CA ARG A 18 0.61 69.56 47.53
C ARG A 18 1.70 68.56 47.17
N THR A 19 1.98 67.66 48.10
CA THR A 19 2.74 66.44 47.82
C THR A 19 1.91 65.51 46.96
N LEU A 20 2.45 65.08 45.81
CA LEU A 20 1.80 64.19 44.84
C LEU A 20 2.29 62.74 44.94
N THR A 21 3.34 62.48 45.73
CA THR A 21 3.96 61.16 45.87
C THR A 21 4.15 60.77 47.34
N PRO A 22 4.01 59.48 47.70
CA PRO A 22 3.64 58.37 46.82
C PRO A 22 2.16 58.46 46.38
N GLY A 23 1.90 58.21 45.11
CA GLY A 23 0.56 58.07 44.56
C GLY A 23 -0.10 56.78 45.06
N GLU A 24 -1.43 56.78 45.13
CA GLU A 24 -2.21 55.60 45.52
C GLU A 24 -2.11 54.53 44.42
N ILE A 25 -1.76 53.30 44.82
CA ILE A 25 -1.72 52.14 43.93
C ILE A 25 -3.08 51.43 44.02
N SER A 26 -3.83 51.41 42.92
CA SER A 26 -5.11 50.71 42.82
C SER A 26 -5.17 49.87 41.56
N ASN A 27 -5.44 48.56 41.71
CA ASN A 27 -5.48 47.59 40.61
C ASN A 27 -6.74 46.72 40.74
N PRO A 28 -7.82 47.07 40.00
CA PRO A 28 -8.98 46.19 39.88
C PRO A 28 -8.62 44.76 39.40
N PRO A 29 -9.36 43.73 39.80
CA PRO A 29 -9.15 42.36 39.30
C PRO A 29 -9.36 42.24 37.78
N GLY A 30 -8.62 41.34 37.13
CA GLY A 30 -8.82 40.99 35.72
C GLY A 30 -8.11 41.89 34.70
N LEU A 31 -7.29 42.85 35.15
CA LEU A 31 -6.47 43.67 34.26
C LEU A 31 -5.42 42.82 33.53
N ASP A 32 -5.05 43.26 32.32
CA ASP A 32 -3.96 42.73 31.51
C ASP A 32 -2.60 43.36 31.85
N ARG A 33 -2.60 44.43 32.65
CA ARG A 33 -1.42 45.10 33.20
C ARG A 33 -1.68 45.65 34.60
N ILE A 34 -0.69 45.55 35.47
CA ILE A 34 -0.66 46.18 36.80
C ILE A 34 -0.06 47.59 36.67
N ALA A 35 -0.77 48.58 37.21
CA ALA A 35 -0.25 49.91 37.48
C ALA A 35 0.39 49.93 38.88
N TYR A 36 1.72 50.05 38.94
CA TYR A 36 2.47 50.03 40.22
C TYR A 36 3.39 51.24 40.40
N ARG A 37 3.33 52.21 39.49
CA ARG A 37 4.11 53.44 39.64
C ARG A 37 3.57 54.30 40.78
N THR A 38 4.45 54.65 41.73
CA THR A 38 4.13 55.55 42.86
C THR A 38 4.33 57.03 42.51
N GLY A 39 4.84 57.32 41.31
CA GLY A 39 5.05 58.67 40.79
C GLY A 39 5.71 58.68 39.42
N THR A 40 5.94 59.87 38.90
CA THR A 40 6.77 60.15 37.72
C THR A 40 7.83 61.17 38.13
N HIS A 41 8.85 61.36 37.32
CA HIS A 41 9.86 62.40 37.55
C HIS A 41 9.25 63.74 38.01
N GLY A 42 8.26 64.24 37.26
CA GLY A 42 7.61 65.51 37.56
C GLY A 42 6.87 65.53 38.91
N SER A 43 6.21 64.44 39.29
CA SER A 43 5.48 64.37 40.57
C SER A 43 6.43 64.20 41.76
N PHE A 44 7.55 63.48 41.61
CA PHE A 44 8.60 63.38 42.61
C PHE A 44 9.32 64.71 42.81
N LYS A 45 9.79 65.37 41.73
CA LYS A 45 10.47 66.68 41.79
C LYS A 45 9.57 67.72 42.45
N ARG A 46 8.30 67.75 42.08
CA ARG A 46 7.30 68.64 42.70
C ARG A 46 7.12 68.34 44.19
N THR A 47 6.92 67.08 44.58
CA THR A 47 6.74 66.68 45.97
C THR A 47 7.95 67.05 46.84
N MET A 48 9.16 66.78 46.37
CA MET A 48 10.38 67.15 47.09
C MET A 48 10.52 68.66 47.22
N THR A 49 10.22 69.41 46.15
CA THR A 49 10.23 70.88 46.17
C THR A 49 9.22 71.47 47.16
N VAL A 50 8.01 70.87 47.27
CA VAL A 50 7.03 71.24 48.31
C VAL A 50 7.62 71.03 49.70
N ARG A 51 8.22 69.86 49.93
CA ARG A 51 8.74 69.45 51.24
C ARG A 51 9.88 70.34 51.74
N ILE A 52 10.66 70.98 50.87
CA ILE A 52 11.68 71.98 51.27
C ILE A 52 11.05 73.02 52.21
N SER A 53 9.85 73.51 51.86
CA SER A 53 9.15 74.57 52.60
C SER A 53 8.51 74.07 53.90
N ALA A 54 8.28 72.76 54.02
CA ALA A 54 7.66 72.12 55.18
C ALA A 54 8.69 71.62 56.21
N LEU A 55 9.95 71.47 55.82
CA LEU A 55 11.03 71.00 56.68
C LEU A 55 11.76 72.19 57.32
N GLU A 56 11.70 72.28 58.64
CA GLU A 56 12.29 73.40 59.40
C GLU A 56 13.79 73.58 59.12
N ALA A 57 14.53 72.47 59.02
CA ALA A 57 15.96 72.46 58.69
C ALA A 57 16.28 73.03 57.30
N LEU A 58 15.34 72.98 56.34
CA LEU A 58 15.53 73.41 54.96
C LEU A 58 14.82 74.73 54.64
N ARG A 59 14.17 75.37 55.62
CA ARG A 59 13.36 76.57 55.44
C ARG A 59 14.14 77.76 54.87
N ARG A 60 15.47 77.78 55.04
CA ARG A 60 16.37 78.81 54.49
C ARG A 60 16.69 78.61 53.00
N LEU A 61 16.37 77.45 52.42
CA LEU A 61 16.55 77.17 50.99
C LEU A 61 15.35 77.72 50.19
N THR A 62 15.43 78.98 49.78
CA THR A 62 14.33 79.71 49.13
C THR A 62 14.34 79.63 47.60
N THR A 63 15.48 79.30 46.99
CA THR A 63 15.60 79.15 45.53
C THR A 63 14.70 78.04 44.99
N ARG A 64 14.13 78.27 43.80
CA ARG A 64 13.34 77.29 43.03
C ARG A 64 13.82 77.24 41.57
N ASP A 65 15.01 77.78 41.32
CA ASP A 65 15.64 77.80 40.01
C ASP A 65 16.25 76.43 39.72
N ASP A 66 15.98 75.89 38.54
CA ASP A 66 16.49 74.58 38.13
C ASP A 66 18.02 74.55 37.95
N GLY A 67 18.66 75.72 37.79
CA GLY A 67 20.12 75.87 37.74
C GLY A 67 20.80 75.89 39.11
N ASP A 68 20.04 75.93 40.21
CA ASP A 68 20.62 75.85 41.56
C ASP A 68 21.07 74.42 41.90
N PRO A 69 22.29 74.20 42.43
CA PRO A 69 22.78 72.86 42.75
C PRO A 69 21.89 72.04 43.69
N ALA A 70 21.17 72.69 44.62
CA ALA A 70 20.28 72.00 45.54
C ALA A 70 18.99 71.53 44.85
N ILE A 71 18.47 72.30 43.89
CA ILE A 71 17.31 71.91 43.08
C ILE A 71 17.70 70.87 42.04
N ALA A 72 18.88 71.00 41.43
CA ALA A 72 19.45 70.00 40.54
C ALA A 72 19.65 68.64 41.23
N LEU A 73 20.03 68.62 42.52
CA LEU A 73 20.10 67.39 43.32
C LEU A 73 18.73 66.73 43.51
N LEU A 74 17.67 67.52 43.74
CA LEU A 74 16.30 66.99 43.81
C LEU A 74 15.81 66.49 42.45
N ASP A 75 16.21 67.14 41.37
CA ASP A 75 15.92 66.70 40.00
C ASP A 75 16.59 65.34 39.69
N ALA A 76 17.87 65.20 40.04
CA ALA A 76 18.60 63.94 39.93
C ALA A 76 17.94 62.81 40.76
N TRP A 77 17.50 63.11 41.99
CA TRP A 77 16.75 62.14 42.79
C TRP A 77 15.39 61.80 42.21
N ALA A 78 14.67 62.77 41.64
CA ALA A 78 13.39 62.54 40.99
C ALA A 78 13.55 61.60 39.78
N THR A 79 14.65 61.74 39.04
CA THR A 79 15.00 60.83 37.93
C THR A 79 15.26 59.42 38.44
N THR A 80 16.08 59.26 39.49
CA THR A 80 16.32 57.94 40.10
C THR A 80 15.03 57.29 40.58
N LEU A 81 14.13 58.05 41.22
CA LEU A 81 12.85 57.54 41.70
C LEU A 81 11.90 57.13 40.56
N ASP A 82 11.88 57.86 39.44
CA ASP A 82 11.10 57.49 38.25
C ASP A 82 11.60 56.18 37.62
N VAL A 83 12.93 56.03 37.50
CA VAL A 83 13.55 54.79 37.00
C VAL A 83 13.24 53.62 37.93
N LEU A 84 13.37 53.79 39.25
CA LEU A 84 13.07 52.74 40.23
C LEU A 84 11.61 52.31 40.16
N THR A 85 10.67 53.27 40.12
CA THR A 85 9.25 52.93 40.08
C THR A 85 8.81 52.34 38.74
N PHE A 86 9.47 52.70 37.63
CA PHE A 86 9.31 52.01 36.35
C PHE A 86 9.72 50.54 36.43
N TYR A 87 10.91 50.23 36.97
CA TYR A 87 11.35 48.84 37.12
C TYR A 87 10.49 48.06 38.12
N GLN A 88 10.02 48.68 39.20
CA GLN A 88 9.07 48.05 40.12
C GLN A 88 7.77 47.67 39.43
N GLU A 89 7.20 48.55 38.60
CA GLU A 89 6.02 48.22 37.81
C GLU A 89 6.30 47.08 36.83
N ARG A 90 7.47 47.07 36.19
CA ARG A 90 7.85 46.00 35.28
C ARG A 90 7.94 44.66 36.00
N ILE A 91 8.60 44.61 37.16
CA ILE A 91 8.71 43.42 38.01
C ILE A 91 7.33 42.97 38.51
N ALA A 92 6.47 43.90 38.94
CA ALA A 92 5.11 43.58 39.39
C ALA A 92 4.27 42.91 38.29
N ASN A 93 4.43 43.36 37.04
CA ASN A 93 3.75 42.74 35.91
C ASN A 93 4.25 41.31 35.63
N GLU A 94 5.52 41.00 35.86
CA GLU A 94 6.06 39.64 35.68
C GLU A 94 5.63 38.64 36.78
N ALA A 95 4.96 39.09 37.84
CA ALA A 95 4.56 38.24 38.98
C ALA A 95 3.26 37.45 38.77
N TYR A 96 2.47 37.75 37.73
CA TYR A 96 1.20 37.07 37.45
C TYR A 96 1.14 36.58 36.01
N LEU A 97 0.58 35.38 35.80
CA LEU A 97 0.57 34.73 34.48
C LEU A 97 -0.10 35.58 33.41
N ARG A 98 -1.18 36.29 33.77
CA ARG A 98 -1.94 37.15 32.86
C ARG A 98 -1.14 38.39 32.41
N THR A 99 -0.36 38.98 33.30
CA THR A 99 0.33 40.27 33.09
C THR A 99 1.80 40.13 32.71
N ALA A 100 2.41 38.97 33.00
CA ALA A 100 3.80 38.68 32.68
C ALA A 100 4.00 38.79 31.18
N THR A 101 5.20 39.15 30.72
CA THR A 101 5.48 39.28 29.28
C THR A 101 6.72 38.54 28.86
N GLU A 102 7.63 38.27 29.80
CA GLU A 102 8.79 37.44 29.53
C GLU A 102 8.39 35.96 29.55
N LEU A 103 8.85 35.20 28.54
CA LEU A 103 8.57 33.77 28.45
C LEU A 103 9.04 33.04 29.71
N ARG A 104 10.20 33.44 30.27
CA ARG A 104 10.73 32.86 31.50
C ARG A 104 9.76 33.00 32.66
N SER A 105 9.23 34.19 32.91
CA SER A 105 8.25 34.42 33.99
C SER A 105 7.04 33.52 33.82
N ILE A 106 6.53 33.40 32.60
CA ILE A 106 5.34 32.60 32.28
C ILE A 106 5.60 31.11 32.48
N GLN A 107 6.75 30.60 32.02
CA GLN A 107 7.16 29.22 32.23
C GLN A 107 7.32 28.89 33.72
N GLU A 108 7.97 29.75 34.51
CA GLU A 108 8.16 29.50 35.95
C GLU A 108 6.84 29.62 36.72
N LEU A 109 5.98 30.59 36.39
CA LEU A 109 4.64 30.74 36.99
C LEU A 109 3.72 29.57 36.64
N ALA A 110 3.74 29.11 35.39
CA ALA A 110 3.06 27.90 34.96
C ALA A 110 3.57 26.67 35.72
N ARG A 111 4.89 26.51 35.85
CA ARG A 111 5.49 25.39 36.56
C ARG A 111 5.14 25.39 38.04
N ALA A 112 5.01 26.56 38.66
CA ALA A 112 4.60 26.68 40.06
C ALA A 112 3.21 26.08 40.34
N ILE A 113 2.33 25.99 39.32
CA ILE A 113 1.03 25.34 39.39
C ILE A 113 1.02 23.94 38.74
N GLY A 114 2.21 23.38 38.47
CA GLY A 114 2.36 22.04 37.88
C GLY A 114 2.15 21.97 36.36
N TYR A 115 2.05 23.11 35.66
CA TYR A 115 1.90 23.15 34.21
C TYR A 115 3.26 23.35 33.51
N GLU A 116 3.60 22.47 32.57
CA GLU A 116 4.75 22.65 31.68
C GLU A 116 4.27 23.06 30.28
N VAL A 117 4.88 24.12 29.74
CA VAL A 117 4.61 24.59 28.37
C VAL A 117 5.03 23.50 27.40
N ARG A 118 4.12 23.10 26.51
CA ARG A 118 4.40 21.96 25.61
C ARG A 118 5.54 22.29 24.64
N PRO A 119 6.57 21.43 24.54
CA PRO A 119 7.61 21.59 23.53
C PRO A 119 7.05 21.31 22.13
N GLY A 120 7.77 21.76 21.11
CA GLY A 120 7.49 21.30 19.74
C GLY A 120 7.94 19.85 19.58
N THR A 121 7.18 19.04 18.85
CA THR A 121 7.50 17.63 18.58
C THR A 121 8.00 17.44 17.16
N ALA A 122 8.85 16.43 16.97
CA ALA A 122 9.32 15.99 15.67
C ALA A 122 8.23 15.27 14.87
N ALA A 123 8.28 15.42 13.55
CA ALA A 123 7.46 14.60 12.65
C ALA A 123 8.06 13.19 12.53
N GLY A 124 7.21 12.18 12.37
CA GLY A 124 7.56 10.81 12.02
C GLY A 124 7.25 10.52 10.55
N ALA A 125 8.01 9.63 9.94
CA ALA A 125 7.78 9.15 8.58
C ALA A 125 8.38 7.75 8.40
N ASP A 126 7.67 6.90 7.67
CA ASP A 126 8.23 5.65 7.16
C ASP A 126 9.10 5.91 5.93
N LEU A 127 10.30 5.34 5.97
CA LEU A 127 11.27 5.39 4.88
C LEU A 127 11.34 4.03 4.20
N VAL A 128 11.09 4.02 2.89
CA VAL A 128 11.31 2.84 2.03
C VAL A 128 12.68 2.95 1.41
N PHE A 129 13.55 1.99 1.70
CA PHE A 129 14.88 1.88 1.13
C PHE A 129 14.89 0.94 -0.08
N THR A 130 15.52 1.37 -1.17
CA THR A 130 15.79 0.50 -2.32
C THR A 130 17.25 0.06 -2.28
N LEU A 131 17.49 -1.25 -2.22
CA LEU A 131 18.83 -1.83 -2.30
C LEU A 131 19.26 -2.13 -3.73
N GLU A 132 20.57 -2.17 -3.96
CA GLU A 132 21.16 -2.60 -5.23
C GLU A 132 21.03 -4.12 -5.37
N GLY A 133 20.46 -4.57 -6.50
CA GLY A 133 20.25 -5.98 -6.81
C GLY A 133 21.21 -6.52 -7.88
N ALA A 134 22.15 -5.70 -8.36
CA ALA A 134 23.15 -6.13 -9.34
C ALA A 134 24.13 -7.16 -8.75
N ALA A 135 24.66 -8.03 -9.61
CA ALA A 135 25.65 -9.02 -9.22
C ALA A 135 26.86 -8.37 -8.53
N GLY A 136 27.18 -8.83 -7.31
CA GLY A 136 28.24 -8.28 -6.46
C GLY A 136 27.77 -7.29 -5.39
N ALA A 137 26.50 -6.91 -5.37
CA ALA A 137 25.90 -6.22 -4.23
C ALA A 137 25.61 -7.18 -3.06
N PRO A 138 25.53 -6.69 -1.81
CA PRO A 138 25.16 -7.53 -0.67
C PRO A 138 23.68 -7.96 -0.72
N ASP A 139 23.42 -9.25 -0.50
CA ASP A 139 22.04 -9.81 -0.41
C ASP A 139 21.29 -9.40 0.88
N LEU A 140 22.03 -8.86 1.86
CA LEU A 140 21.49 -8.34 3.10
C LEU A 140 22.30 -7.12 3.56
N VAL A 141 21.59 -6.05 3.89
CA VAL A 141 22.16 -4.82 4.44
C VAL A 141 21.51 -4.54 5.79
N LYS A 142 22.34 -4.31 6.83
CA LYS A 142 21.86 -3.83 8.13
C LYS A 142 21.81 -2.31 8.13
N LEU A 143 20.60 -1.76 8.09
CA LEU A 143 20.38 -0.33 8.21
C LEU A 143 20.31 0.01 9.69
N LEU A 144 21.37 0.61 10.20
CA LEU A 144 21.48 0.98 11.61
C LEU A 144 20.59 2.19 11.95
N ARG A 145 20.39 2.40 13.24
CA ARG A 145 19.85 3.67 13.75
C ARG A 145 20.76 4.84 13.35
N GLY A 146 20.16 5.97 12.97
CA GLY A 146 20.87 7.22 12.65
C GLY A 146 21.23 7.39 11.17
N VAL A 147 20.67 6.58 10.27
CA VAL A 147 20.78 6.83 8.82
C VAL A 147 20.06 8.13 8.51
N LYS A 148 20.80 9.10 7.96
CA LYS A 148 20.33 10.46 7.68
C LYS A 148 19.75 10.56 6.27
N VAL A 149 18.51 11.02 6.17
CA VAL A 149 17.81 11.35 4.91
C VAL A 149 17.39 12.80 4.93
N GLN A 150 17.62 13.53 3.86
CA GLN A 150 17.24 14.92 3.71
C GLN A 150 16.10 15.07 2.71
N SER A 151 15.18 16.00 3.00
CA SER A 151 14.11 16.34 2.07
C SER A 151 14.61 17.21 0.92
N LEU A 152 14.02 17.03 -0.25
CA LEU A 152 14.13 17.97 -1.35
C LEU A 152 13.10 19.10 -1.12
N PRO A 153 13.52 20.31 -0.73
CA PRO A 153 12.59 21.39 -0.41
C PRO A 153 11.80 21.87 -1.64
N GLY A 154 10.55 22.30 -1.42
CA GLY A 154 9.80 23.10 -2.37
C GLY A 154 10.31 24.55 -2.51
N GLN A 155 9.62 25.33 -3.33
CA GLN A 155 9.82 26.77 -3.42
C GLN A 155 9.46 27.38 -2.04
N ASP A 156 10.41 28.06 -1.40
CA ASP A 156 10.30 28.66 -0.06
C ASP A 156 10.32 27.69 1.14
N GLU A 157 10.69 26.42 0.94
CA GLU A 157 10.93 25.46 2.03
C GLU A 157 12.42 25.30 2.34
N LEU A 158 12.75 25.00 3.59
CA LEU A 158 14.13 24.62 3.98
C LEU A 158 14.28 23.09 3.96
N PRO A 159 15.46 22.56 3.60
CA PRO A 159 15.72 21.12 3.70
C PRO A 159 15.55 20.64 5.15
N GLN A 160 14.78 19.57 5.33
CA GLN A 160 14.54 18.93 6.62
C GLN A 160 15.33 17.62 6.69
N ILE A 161 15.94 17.32 7.83
CA ILE A 161 16.74 16.11 8.03
C ILE A 161 15.98 15.12 8.91
N TYR A 162 15.90 13.88 8.46
CA TYR A 162 15.33 12.74 9.15
C TYR A 162 16.42 11.75 9.50
N GLU A 163 16.25 11.08 10.63
CA GLU A 163 17.10 9.99 11.07
C GLU A 163 16.28 8.75 11.42
N THR A 164 16.72 7.58 10.94
CA THR A 164 16.15 6.29 11.37
C THR A 164 16.32 6.14 12.87
N VAL A 165 15.26 5.68 13.56
CA VAL A 165 15.28 5.50 15.02
C VAL A 165 15.45 4.04 15.45
N GLU A 166 15.42 3.13 14.49
CA GLU A 166 15.55 1.68 14.68
C GLU A 166 16.59 1.08 13.73
N GLU A 167 16.98 -0.16 14.01
CA GLU A 167 17.80 -0.97 13.13
C GLU A 167 16.91 -1.96 12.37
N ILE A 168 17.11 -2.08 11.07
CA ILE A 168 16.42 -3.08 10.24
C ILE A 168 17.40 -3.89 9.38
N GLU A 169 17.03 -5.13 9.10
CA GLU A 169 17.59 -5.88 7.98
C GLU A 169 16.83 -5.51 6.70
N ALA A 170 17.55 -5.24 5.63
CA ALA A 170 16.99 -4.93 4.32
C ALA A 170 17.61 -5.85 3.27
N ARG A 171 16.81 -6.20 2.25
CA ARG A 171 17.20 -7.15 1.19
C ARG A 171 16.75 -6.67 -0.20
N PRO A 172 17.54 -6.90 -1.27
CA PRO A 172 17.11 -6.54 -2.62
C PRO A 172 15.79 -7.19 -3.05
N GLU A 173 15.53 -8.42 -2.63
CA GLU A 173 14.30 -9.18 -2.91
C GLU A 173 13.06 -8.53 -2.27
N TRP A 174 13.25 -7.74 -1.21
CA TRP A 174 12.20 -7.03 -0.48
C TRP A 174 11.95 -5.61 -0.99
N ASN A 175 12.64 -5.19 -2.06
CA ASN A 175 12.46 -3.86 -2.65
C ASN A 175 11.04 -3.67 -3.19
N ALA A 176 10.52 -4.68 -3.89
CA ALA A 176 9.28 -4.58 -4.65
C ALA A 176 8.72 -5.98 -4.96
N LEU A 177 8.14 -6.64 -3.95
CA LEU A 177 7.46 -7.92 -4.14
C LEU A 177 6.24 -7.73 -5.05
N ARG A 178 6.04 -8.66 -5.98
CA ARG A 178 4.98 -8.61 -6.99
C ARG A 178 3.93 -9.68 -6.72
N ALA A 179 2.67 -9.37 -7.00
CA ALA A 179 1.61 -10.36 -6.96
C ALA A 179 1.72 -11.36 -8.12
N ARG A 180 1.34 -12.60 -7.84
CA ARG A 180 1.19 -13.66 -8.82
C ARG A 180 0.11 -13.27 -9.84
N LEU A 181 0.42 -13.49 -11.12
CA LEU A 181 -0.45 -13.12 -12.24
C LEU A 181 -1.26 -14.31 -12.76
N THR A 182 -0.71 -15.51 -12.66
CA THR A 182 -1.26 -16.72 -13.26
C THR A 182 -1.27 -17.88 -12.28
N GLU A 183 -2.09 -18.88 -12.56
CA GLU A 183 -2.14 -20.13 -11.82
C GLU A 183 -2.06 -21.35 -12.76
N PRO A 184 -1.35 -22.43 -12.36
CA PRO A 184 -1.30 -23.65 -13.13
C PRO A 184 -2.70 -24.23 -13.38
N VAL A 185 -3.06 -24.42 -14.66
CA VAL A 185 -4.29 -25.12 -15.02
C VAL A 185 -4.07 -26.62 -14.96
N ARG A 186 -4.74 -27.29 -14.03
CA ARG A 186 -4.90 -28.75 -14.06
C ARG A 186 -6.32 -29.05 -14.56
N PRO A 187 -6.49 -29.65 -15.76
CA PRO A 187 -7.81 -29.97 -16.29
C PRO A 187 -8.63 -30.79 -15.28
N ALA A 188 -9.72 -30.19 -14.81
CA ALA A 188 -10.65 -30.85 -13.91
C ALA A 188 -11.78 -31.51 -14.69
N LEU A 189 -12.40 -32.53 -14.10
CA LEU A 189 -13.63 -33.09 -14.62
C LEU A 189 -14.70 -31.99 -14.71
N GLY A 190 -15.26 -31.80 -15.91
CA GLY A 190 -16.25 -30.77 -16.19
C GLY A 190 -15.68 -29.41 -16.60
N GLU A 191 -14.36 -29.25 -16.70
CA GLU A 191 -13.72 -27.98 -17.08
C GLU A 191 -14.15 -27.53 -18.49
N THR A 192 -14.37 -26.22 -18.68
CA THR A 192 -14.96 -25.68 -19.92
C THR A 192 -14.09 -24.66 -20.65
N GLU A 193 -12.92 -24.34 -20.09
CA GLU A 193 -11.98 -23.38 -20.67
C GLU A 193 -10.52 -23.82 -20.52
N LEU A 194 -9.67 -23.26 -21.39
CA LEU A 194 -8.21 -23.33 -21.26
C LEU A 194 -7.56 -22.11 -21.92
N PHE A 195 -6.28 -21.92 -21.65
CA PHE A 195 -5.49 -20.80 -22.17
C PHE A 195 -4.28 -21.31 -22.97
N LEU A 196 -4.08 -20.73 -24.15
CA LEU A 196 -2.96 -21.05 -25.04
C LEU A 196 -2.02 -19.86 -25.20
N ARG A 197 -0.74 -20.10 -25.43
CA ARG A 197 0.21 -19.06 -25.85
C ARG A 197 -0.13 -18.59 -27.26
N GLY A 198 0.04 -17.29 -27.49
CA GLY A 198 -0.14 -16.65 -28.78
C GLY A 198 -1.54 -16.07 -28.93
N SER A 199 -1.60 -14.87 -29.51
CA SER A 199 -2.86 -14.22 -29.91
C SER A 199 -3.33 -14.58 -31.33
N GLU A 200 -2.49 -15.27 -32.11
CA GLU A 200 -2.75 -15.68 -33.50
C GLU A 200 -2.81 -17.21 -33.66
N THR A 201 -3.62 -17.89 -32.85
CA THR A 201 -3.76 -19.37 -32.89
C THR A 201 -4.43 -19.90 -34.17
N ASN A 202 -4.99 -19.01 -35.01
CA ASN A 202 -5.81 -19.33 -36.19
C ASN A 202 -7.05 -20.20 -35.87
N LEU A 203 -7.45 -20.29 -34.60
CA LEU A 203 -8.66 -20.98 -34.17
C LEU A 203 -9.90 -20.09 -34.29
N ARG A 204 -11.06 -20.71 -34.54
CA ARG A 204 -12.37 -20.05 -34.61
C ARG A 204 -13.42 -20.86 -33.85
N PRO A 205 -14.51 -20.22 -33.39
CA PRO A 205 -15.69 -20.95 -32.93
C PRO A 205 -16.13 -21.98 -33.98
N GLY A 206 -16.33 -23.22 -33.55
CA GLY A 206 -16.66 -24.37 -34.40
C GLY A 206 -15.49 -25.32 -34.68
N ASP A 207 -14.25 -24.87 -34.53
CA ASP A 207 -13.05 -25.72 -34.69
C ASP A 207 -12.96 -26.78 -33.58
N MET A 208 -12.21 -27.85 -33.84
CA MET A 208 -12.00 -28.93 -32.88
C MET A 208 -10.59 -28.84 -32.29
N VAL A 209 -10.51 -28.93 -30.97
CA VAL A 209 -9.25 -29.09 -30.23
C VAL A 209 -9.21 -30.46 -29.57
N LEU A 210 -8.04 -31.09 -29.62
CA LEU A 210 -7.74 -32.36 -28.99
C LEU A 210 -6.81 -32.12 -27.80
N LEU A 211 -7.12 -32.71 -26.66
CA LEU A 211 -6.38 -32.65 -25.42
C LEU A 211 -5.84 -34.05 -25.10
N VAL A 212 -4.53 -34.18 -25.03
CA VAL A 212 -3.83 -35.46 -24.81
C VAL A 212 -2.75 -35.29 -23.77
N GLY A 213 -2.76 -36.12 -22.73
CA GLY A 213 -1.72 -36.15 -21.70
C GLY A 213 -0.78 -37.35 -21.84
N ASN A 214 0.14 -37.46 -20.89
CA ASN A 214 1.04 -38.62 -20.77
C ASN A 214 0.27 -39.93 -20.65
N GLU A 215 -0.95 -39.90 -20.09
CA GLU A 215 -1.81 -41.07 -19.94
C GLU A 215 -2.17 -41.71 -21.27
N ARG A 216 -2.19 -40.94 -22.37
CA ARG A 216 -2.37 -41.44 -23.73
C ARG A 216 -1.06 -41.49 -24.51
N LEU A 217 -0.20 -40.48 -24.37
CA LEU A 217 1.08 -40.39 -25.12
C LEU A 217 2.05 -41.54 -24.79
N ASN A 218 2.04 -42.01 -23.55
CA ASN A 218 2.95 -43.05 -23.05
C ASN A 218 2.24 -44.40 -22.89
N ASP A 219 0.98 -44.52 -23.31
CA ASP A 219 0.25 -45.79 -23.27
C ASP A 219 0.71 -46.67 -24.44
N PRO A 220 1.44 -47.78 -24.19
CA PRO A 220 1.96 -48.61 -25.28
C PRO A 220 0.86 -49.34 -26.04
N THR A 221 -0.36 -49.42 -25.51
CA THR A 221 -1.50 -50.08 -26.18
C THR A 221 -2.43 -49.10 -26.88
N ASP A 222 -2.20 -47.77 -26.78
CA ASP A 222 -3.09 -46.74 -27.34
C ASP A 222 -4.58 -47.03 -27.03
N THR A 223 -4.89 -47.36 -25.76
CA THR A 223 -6.25 -47.70 -25.25
C THR A 223 -6.71 -46.80 -24.09
N SER A 224 -5.86 -45.90 -23.62
CA SER A 224 -6.22 -44.98 -22.56
C SER A 224 -7.28 -44.00 -23.04
N GLU A 225 -8.40 -43.96 -22.32
CA GLU A 225 -9.53 -43.05 -22.58
C GLU A 225 -9.35 -41.66 -21.94
N ARG A 226 -8.20 -41.39 -21.34
CA ARG A 226 -7.88 -40.09 -20.71
C ARG A 226 -7.40 -39.08 -21.75
N TRP A 227 -8.29 -38.73 -22.64
CA TRP A 227 -8.12 -37.70 -23.66
C TRP A 227 -9.47 -37.05 -23.94
N ASP A 228 -9.46 -35.87 -24.55
CA ASP A 228 -10.69 -35.14 -24.84
C ASP A 228 -10.60 -34.44 -26.19
N ILE A 229 -11.68 -34.49 -26.96
CA ILE A 229 -11.85 -33.60 -28.13
C ILE A 229 -13.01 -32.66 -27.86
N ARG A 230 -12.83 -31.36 -28.09
CA ARG A 230 -13.84 -30.32 -27.84
C ARG A 230 -14.04 -29.42 -29.03
N ARG A 231 -15.32 -29.17 -29.34
CA ARG A 231 -15.72 -28.15 -30.31
C ARG A 231 -15.76 -26.80 -29.62
N LEU A 232 -15.00 -25.85 -30.15
CA LEU A 232 -14.91 -24.51 -29.59
C LEU A 232 -16.23 -23.75 -29.75
N THR A 233 -16.72 -23.13 -28.68
CA THR A 233 -17.85 -22.20 -28.71
C THR A 233 -17.38 -20.75 -28.72
N ALA A 234 -16.20 -20.46 -28.17
CA ALA A 234 -15.58 -19.15 -28.20
C ALA A 234 -14.05 -19.25 -28.31
N VAL A 235 -13.46 -18.28 -29.00
CA VAL A 235 -12.01 -18.07 -29.10
C VAL A 235 -11.76 -16.58 -28.88
N GLN A 236 -11.10 -16.23 -27.78
CA GLN A 236 -10.90 -14.86 -27.33
C GLN A 236 -9.41 -14.57 -27.24
N PRO A 237 -8.80 -13.94 -28.27
CA PRO A 237 -7.39 -13.57 -28.23
C PRO A 237 -7.18 -12.34 -27.35
N ASP A 238 -6.22 -12.46 -26.43
CA ASP A 238 -5.66 -11.38 -25.63
C ASP A 238 -4.28 -11.01 -26.18
N ARG A 239 -4.25 -9.91 -26.95
CA ARG A 239 -3.01 -9.42 -27.56
C ARG A 239 -2.08 -8.74 -26.57
N ALA A 240 -2.59 -8.26 -25.43
CA ALA A 240 -1.75 -7.57 -24.45
C ALA A 240 -0.83 -8.55 -23.73
N HIS A 241 -1.35 -9.75 -23.44
CA HIS A 241 -0.62 -10.79 -22.72
C HIS A 241 -0.08 -11.91 -23.62
N ASP A 242 -0.33 -11.84 -24.94
CA ASP A 242 -0.03 -12.88 -25.92
C ASP A 242 -0.60 -14.25 -25.53
N VAL A 243 -1.89 -14.26 -25.16
CA VAL A 243 -2.64 -15.45 -24.72
C VAL A 243 -3.94 -15.54 -25.51
N THR A 244 -4.44 -16.74 -25.77
CA THR A 244 -5.80 -16.96 -26.29
C THR A 244 -6.61 -17.82 -25.32
N ARG A 245 -7.76 -17.32 -24.87
CA ARG A 245 -8.74 -18.10 -24.12
C ARG A 245 -9.63 -18.90 -25.06
N LEU A 246 -9.74 -20.20 -24.79
CA LEU A 246 -10.66 -21.10 -25.46
C LEU A 246 -11.80 -21.47 -24.53
N ALA A 247 -13.01 -21.60 -25.08
CA ALA A 247 -14.16 -22.12 -24.34
C ALA A 247 -14.97 -23.12 -25.19
N TRP A 248 -15.63 -24.06 -24.52
CA TRP A 248 -16.52 -25.07 -25.12
C TRP A 248 -17.71 -25.39 -24.21
N ALA A 249 -18.73 -26.08 -24.75
CA ALA A 249 -19.97 -26.37 -24.01
C ALA A 249 -19.95 -27.68 -23.20
N GLU A 250 -19.31 -28.74 -23.71
CA GLU A 250 -19.21 -30.04 -23.04
C GLU A 250 -17.98 -30.06 -22.12
N GLY A 251 -18.13 -30.12 -20.80
CA GLY A 251 -16.99 -30.13 -19.88
C GLY A 251 -16.01 -31.29 -20.12
N LEU A 252 -14.74 -31.14 -19.73
CA LEU A 252 -13.69 -32.16 -19.90
C LEU A 252 -13.96 -33.46 -19.13
N GLY A 253 -13.41 -34.58 -19.61
CA GLY A 253 -13.69 -35.91 -19.11
C GLY A 253 -15.13 -36.38 -19.37
N PHE A 254 -15.51 -37.47 -18.71
CA PHE A 254 -16.84 -38.05 -18.85
C PHE A 254 -17.31 -38.64 -17.51
N ALA A 255 -18.57 -38.37 -17.15
CA ALA A 255 -19.20 -38.95 -15.96
C ALA A 255 -20.62 -39.42 -16.29
N LEU A 256 -20.88 -40.72 -16.17
CA LEU A 256 -22.21 -41.30 -16.35
C LEU A 256 -22.41 -42.49 -15.41
N ALA A 257 -23.54 -42.51 -14.69
CA ALA A 257 -24.04 -43.67 -13.93
C ALA A 257 -23.01 -44.39 -13.04
N GLY A 258 -22.17 -43.64 -12.32
CA GLY A 258 -21.16 -44.21 -11.40
C GLY A 258 -19.81 -44.54 -12.05
N TYR A 259 -19.67 -44.35 -13.37
CA TYR A 259 -18.43 -44.44 -14.11
C TYR A 259 -17.89 -43.04 -14.43
N GLN A 260 -16.60 -42.81 -14.16
CA GLN A 260 -15.94 -41.54 -14.42
C GLN A 260 -14.60 -41.75 -15.14
N ILE A 261 -14.46 -41.11 -16.28
CA ILE A 261 -13.18 -40.96 -16.97
C ILE A 261 -12.69 -39.54 -16.68
N GLN A 262 -11.54 -39.46 -16.01
CA GLN A 262 -10.86 -38.18 -15.79
C GLN A 262 -10.26 -37.68 -17.11
N PRO A 263 -10.21 -36.36 -17.32
CA PRO A 263 -9.44 -35.81 -18.43
C PRO A 263 -7.95 -36.13 -18.25
N ALA A 264 -7.16 -35.88 -19.29
CA ALA A 264 -5.70 -35.90 -19.21
C ALA A 264 -5.21 -34.93 -18.11
N GLN A 265 -4.38 -35.41 -17.18
CA GLN A 265 -3.91 -34.65 -16.02
C GLN A 265 -2.40 -34.39 -16.07
N GLU A 266 -1.63 -35.28 -16.70
CA GLU A 266 -0.18 -35.18 -16.74
C GLU A 266 0.33 -34.66 -18.08
N ASN A 267 1.12 -33.58 -18.05
CA ASN A 267 1.78 -33.00 -19.24
C ASN A 267 0.81 -32.81 -20.42
N LEU A 268 -0.30 -32.14 -20.15
CA LEU A 268 -1.36 -31.90 -21.11
C LEU A 268 -0.83 -31.18 -22.35
N LYS A 269 -1.08 -31.76 -23.52
CA LYS A 269 -0.86 -31.16 -24.82
C LYS A 269 -2.18 -30.86 -25.50
N VAL A 270 -2.25 -29.71 -26.15
CA VAL A 270 -3.42 -29.29 -26.92
C VAL A 270 -3.06 -29.27 -28.40
N TYR A 271 -3.92 -29.85 -29.24
CA TYR A 271 -3.76 -29.90 -30.68
C TYR A 271 -4.99 -29.29 -31.36
N ALA A 272 -4.78 -28.39 -32.30
CA ALA A 272 -5.83 -27.97 -33.22
C ALA A 272 -5.95 -29.00 -34.35
N LEU A 273 -7.14 -29.55 -34.58
CA LEU A 273 -7.39 -30.45 -35.71
C LEU A 273 -7.82 -29.61 -36.91
N ARG A 274 -6.84 -29.20 -37.72
CA ARG A 274 -7.01 -28.19 -38.79
C ARG A 274 -7.84 -28.66 -39.97
N ARG A 275 -8.01 -29.99 -40.14
CA ARG A 275 -8.75 -30.56 -41.27
C ARG A 275 -9.86 -31.49 -40.84
N ARG A 276 -10.93 -31.43 -41.62
CA ARG A 276 -12.01 -32.39 -41.66
C ARG A 276 -11.91 -33.14 -42.98
N ALA A 277 -11.84 -34.46 -42.92
CA ALA A 277 -11.78 -35.36 -44.06
C ALA A 277 -12.91 -36.39 -43.99
N GLY A 278 -13.21 -36.95 -45.15
CA GLY A 278 -14.07 -38.12 -45.29
C GLY A 278 -13.24 -39.39 -45.45
N LEU A 279 -13.88 -40.54 -45.23
CA LEU A 279 -13.33 -41.82 -45.68
C LEU A 279 -13.63 -42.04 -47.17
N PHE A 280 -12.72 -42.70 -47.86
CA PHE A 280 -12.92 -43.09 -49.26
C PHE A 280 -14.18 -43.94 -49.40
N GLY A 281 -15.06 -43.58 -50.34
CA GLY A 281 -16.35 -44.23 -50.54
C GLY A 281 -17.53 -43.55 -49.81
N ASN A 282 -17.28 -42.55 -48.95
CA ASN A 282 -18.38 -41.83 -48.26
C ASN A 282 -19.40 -41.20 -49.22
N ASN A 283 -18.92 -40.75 -50.38
CA ASN A 283 -19.65 -40.09 -51.45
C ASN A 283 -19.94 -41.05 -52.62
N ALA A 284 -19.81 -42.37 -52.40
CA ALA A 284 -20.22 -43.38 -53.36
C ALA A 284 -21.65 -43.10 -53.84
N PRO A 285 -21.92 -43.13 -55.16
CA PRO A 285 -23.25 -42.91 -55.70
C PRO A 285 -24.31 -43.78 -55.02
N ASP A 286 -25.58 -43.40 -55.06
CA ASP A 286 -26.64 -44.26 -54.55
C ASP A 286 -26.61 -45.61 -55.30
N TRP A 287 -26.41 -46.70 -54.56
CA TRP A 287 -26.36 -48.06 -55.11
C TRP A 287 -27.64 -48.40 -55.87
N HIS A 288 -28.81 -47.94 -55.39
CA HIS A 288 -30.09 -48.19 -56.05
C HIS A 288 -30.24 -47.44 -57.37
N ALA A 289 -29.49 -46.35 -57.57
CA ALA A 289 -29.44 -45.62 -58.82
C ALA A 289 -28.52 -46.28 -59.87
N MET A 290 -27.73 -47.29 -59.49
CA MET A 290 -26.81 -47.97 -60.41
C MET A 290 -27.57 -48.89 -61.40
N PRO A 291 -27.16 -48.90 -62.69
CA PRO A 291 -27.71 -49.81 -63.70
C PRO A 291 -27.67 -51.28 -63.24
N ALA A 292 -28.70 -52.05 -63.59
CA ALA A 292 -28.83 -53.46 -63.16
C ALA A 292 -27.63 -54.33 -63.63
N ASP A 293 -27.12 -54.07 -64.83
CA ASP A 293 -25.96 -54.78 -65.38
C ASP A 293 -24.69 -54.52 -64.54
N LEU A 294 -24.43 -53.26 -64.19
CA LEU A 294 -23.31 -52.87 -63.33
C LEU A 294 -23.45 -53.48 -61.93
N ARG A 295 -24.66 -53.47 -61.36
CA ARG A 295 -24.90 -54.09 -60.05
C ARG A 295 -24.63 -55.59 -60.05
N THR A 296 -25.00 -56.27 -61.13
CA THR A 296 -24.82 -57.72 -61.31
C THR A 296 -23.35 -58.09 -61.55
N GLU A 297 -22.63 -57.28 -62.32
CA GLU A 297 -21.19 -57.43 -62.56
C GLU A 297 -20.40 -57.19 -61.27
N TYR A 298 -20.77 -56.15 -60.51
CA TYR A 298 -20.09 -55.78 -59.28
C TYR A 298 -20.29 -56.79 -58.14
N THR A 299 -21.47 -57.41 -58.01
CA THR A 299 -21.74 -58.46 -56.99
C THR A 299 -21.29 -59.86 -57.41
N ASN A 300 -20.68 -60.03 -58.59
CA ASN A 300 -20.35 -61.34 -59.17
C ASN A 300 -21.55 -62.32 -59.16
N ALA A 301 -22.64 -61.98 -59.87
CA ALA A 301 -23.74 -62.87 -60.31
C ALA A 301 -24.34 -63.91 -59.32
N GLY A 302 -24.07 -63.85 -58.02
CA GLY A 302 -24.39 -64.93 -57.07
C GLY A 302 -24.99 -64.50 -55.74
N ASP A 303 -24.85 -63.24 -55.34
CA ASP A 303 -25.54 -62.70 -54.16
C ASP A 303 -26.63 -61.72 -54.61
N VAL A 304 -27.88 -62.19 -54.52
CA VAL A 304 -29.09 -61.47 -54.94
C VAL A 304 -29.80 -60.84 -53.75
N SER A 305 -29.16 -60.78 -52.57
CA SER A 305 -29.65 -59.90 -51.52
C SER A 305 -29.56 -58.47 -52.06
N ASN A 306 -30.70 -57.79 -52.20
CA ASN A 306 -30.74 -56.38 -52.61
C ASN A 306 -30.13 -55.58 -51.46
N PRO A 307 -28.82 -55.26 -51.49
CA PRO A 307 -28.18 -54.66 -50.34
C PRO A 307 -28.70 -53.23 -50.21
N GLN A 308 -28.87 -52.76 -48.97
CA GLN A 308 -29.35 -51.40 -48.71
C GLN A 308 -28.34 -50.34 -49.19
N ASP A 309 -27.10 -50.74 -49.48
CA ASP A 309 -26.03 -49.89 -50.02
C ASP A 309 -25.04 -50.74 -50.85
N TRP A 310 -23.92 -50.16 -51.28
CA TRP A 310 -22.84 -50.86 -51.98
C TRP A 310 -22.37 -52.11 -51.18
N PRO A 311 -22.27 -53.29 -51.82
CA PRO A 311 -21.66 -54.47 -51.20
C PRO A 311 -20.24 -54.14 -50.73
N ASN A 312 -19.87 -54.57 -49.51
CA ASN A 312 -18.56 -54.33 -48.91
C ASN A 312 -18.20 -52.84 -48.71
N LEU A 313 -19.19 -51.94 -48.63
CA LEU A 313 -18.97 -50.54 -48.23
C LEU A 313 -18.70 -50.44 -46.72
N SER A 314 -17.58 -51.00 -46.28
CA SER A 314 -17.12 -50.94 -44.90
C SER A 314 -15.64 -50.59 -44.80
N LEU A 315 -15.24 -50.04 -43.67
CA LEU A 315 -13.86 -49.62 -43.44
C LEU A 315 -12.87 -50.80 -43.61
N GLY A 316 -13.19 -51.98 -43.08
CA GLY A 316 -12.37 -53.20 -43.22
C GLY A 316 -12.20 -53.73 -44.65
N GLN A 317 -13.10 -53.40 -45.57
CA GLN A 317 -13.00 -53.80 -46.98
C GLN A 317 -12.35 -52.72 -47.85
N VAL A 318 -12.56 -51.44 -47.50
CA VAL A 318 -11.88 -50.32 -48.16
C VAL A 318 -10.40 -50.26 -47.77
N GLY A 319 -10.12 -50.53 -46.49
CA GLY A 319 -8.82 -50.60 -45.84
C GLY A 319 -8.06 -51.91 -46.06
N THR A 320 -6.98 -52.09 -45.30
CA THR A 320 -6.35 -53.41 -45.12
C THR A 320 -6.88 -54.04 -43.83
N ALA A 321 -7.26 -55.32 -43.91
CA ALA A 321 -7.78 -56.06 -42.76
C ALA A 321 -6.74 -56.14 -41.62
N LYS A 322 -7.23 -56.10 -40.37
CA LYS A 322 -6.42 -56.27 -39.14
C LYS A 322 -5.44 -57.45 -39.30
N ASN A 323 -4.19 -57.24 -38.90
CA ASN A 323 -3.21 -58.32 -38.76
C ASN A 323 -2.30 -58.08 -37.55
N GLU A 324 -1.45 -59.06 -37.19
CA GLU A 324 -0.57 -58.96 -36.02
C GLU A 324 0.39 -57.75 -36.04
N SER A 325 0.69 -57.20 -37.23
CA SER A 325 1.56 -56.03 -37.42
C SER A 325 0.82 -54.70 -37.65
N ASN A 326 -0.51 -54.73 -37.77
CA ASN A 326 -1.38 -53.56 -37.92
C ASN A 326 -2.73 -53.89 -37.24
N PRO A 327 -2.80 -53.81 -35.90
CA PRO A 327 -3.95 -54.27 -35.13
C PRO A 327 -5.18 -53.37 -35.29
N ALA A 328 -5.01 -52.09 -35.62
CA ALA A 328 -6.14 -51.20 -35.90
C ALA A 328 -6.61 -51.30 -37.35
N GLY A 329 -5.71 -51.43 -38.33
CA GLY A 329 -6.01 -51.47 -39.78
C GLY A 329 -5.61 -50.19 -40.51
N ASP A 330 -5.56 -50.23 -41.85
CA ASP A 330 -5.37 -49.02 -42.66
C ASP A 330 -6.72 -48.35 -42.99
N VAL A 331 -6.76 -47.03 -43.00
CA VAL A 331 -7.89 -46.25 -43.50
C VAL A 331 -7.49 -45.42 -44.71
N PHE A 332 -8.40 -45.31 -45.69
CA PHE A 332 -8.20 -44.45 -46.86
C PHE A 332 -9.07 -43.21 -46.73
N LEU A 333 -8.46 -42.04 -46.80
CA LEU A 333 -9.18 -40.77 -46.85
C LEU A 333 -9.69 -40.46 -48.25
N ASP A 334 -10.69 -39.60 -48.35
CA ASP A 334 -11.37 -39.22 -49.59
C ASP A 334 -10.53 -38.37 -50.57
N ALA A 335 -9.40 -37.81 -50.10
CA ALA A 335 -8.50 -36.97 -50.87
C ALA A 335 -7.05 -37.07 -50.35
N LEU A 336 -6.15 -36.24 -50.91
CA LEU A 336 -4.78 -36.06 -50.40
C LEU A 336 -4.75 -35.03 -49.27
N TYR A 337 -4.23 -35.44 -48.11
CA TYR A 337 -4.03 -34.63 -46.92
C TYR A 337 -2.55 -34.69 -46.48
N PRO A 338 -1.64 -34.02 -47.20
CA PRO A 338 -0.18 -34.19 -47.03
C PRO A 338 0.33 -33.68 -45.67
N GLN A 339 -0.45 -32.89 -44.94
CA GLN A 339 -0.12 -32.41 -43.60
C GLN A 339 -0.44 -33.43 -42.49
N ILE A 340 -1.16 -34.51 -42.80
CA ILE A 340 -1.31 -35.65 -41.88
C ILE A 340 -0.07 -36.51 -42.03
N VAL A 341 0.74 -36.60 -40.96
CA VAL A 341 2.05 -37.25 -40.97
C VAL A 341 2.15 -38.32 -39.88
N ALA A 342 3.11 -39.23 -40.01
CA ALA A 342 3.44 -40.18 -38.95
C ALA A 342 3.75 -39.47 -37.63
N GLY A 343 3.22 -39.99 -36.53
CA GLY A 343 3.29 -39.41 -35.18
C GLY A 343 2.22 -38.36 -34.86
N SER A 344 1.42 -37.93 -35.85
CA SER A 344 0.27 -37.04 -35.64
C SER A 344 -0.95 -37.79 -35.10
N TRP A 345 -1.98 -37.05 -34.70
CA TRP A 345 -3.26 -37.59 -34.21
C TRP A 345 -4.38 -37.41 -35.22
N VAL A 346 -5.26 -38.40 -35.29
CA VAL A 346 -6.55 -38.29 -35.97
C VAL A 346 -7.67 -38.76 -35.05
N VAL A 347 -8.84 -38.13 -35.13
CA VAL A 347 -10.04 -38.52 -34.39
C VAL A 347 -11.14 -38.86 -35.38
N LEU A 348 -11.66 -40.08 -35.31
CA LEU A 348 -12.80 -40.51 -36.11
C LEU A 348 -14.07 -40.29 -35.29
N VAL A 349 -15.09 -39.71 -35.92
CA VAL A 349 -16.36 -39.39 -35.27
C VAL A 349 -17.51 -39.80 -36.18
N HIS A 350 -18.50 -40.52 -35.65
CA HIS A 350 -19.76 -40.80 -36.34
C HIS A 350 -20.96 -40.52 -35.42
N PRO A 351 -22.15 -40.22 -35.96
CA PRO A 351 -23.37 -40.03 -35.17
C PRO A 351 -23.78 -41.32 -34.47
N ASP A 352 -23.92 -41.27 -33.15
CA ASP A 352 -24.29 -42.43 -32.33
C ASP A 352 -25.54 -42.12 -31.51
N GLN A 353 -26.44 -43.11 -31.40
CA GLN A 353 -27.69 -42.98 -30.63
C GLN A 353 -27.46 -43.00 -29.11
N ALA A 354 -26.41 -43.67 -28.63
CA ALA A 354 -26.07 -43.62 -27.20
C ALA A 354 -25.50 -42.24 -26.82
N HIS A 355 -24.87 -41.54 -27.77
CA HIS A 355 -24.27 -40.23 -27.59
C HIS A 355 -24.80 -39.16 -28.57
N PRO A 356 -26.12 -38.86 -28.59
CA PRO A 356 -26.75 -38.09 -29.66
C PRO A 356 -26.26 -36.64 -29.80
N LYS A 357 -25.59 -36.10 -28.77
CA LYS A 357 -25.03 -34.73 -28.78
C LYS A 357 -23.58 -34.67 -29.29
N ARG A 358 -22.81 -35.75 -29.15
CA ARG A 358 -21.35 -35.75 -29.40
C ARG A 358 -20.90 -36.77 -30.45
N GLY A 359 -21.75 -37.75 -30.77
CA GLY A 359 -21.38 -38.91 -31.57
C GLY A 359 -20.46 -39.87 -30.81
N TYR A 360 -20.24 -41.04 -31.39
CA TYR A 360 -19.13 -41.89 -30.98
C TYR A 360 -17.84 -41.29 -31.55
N ARG A 361 -16.76 -41.32 -30.78
CA ARG A 361 -15.50 -40.69 -31.12
C ARG A 361 -14.35 -41.54 -30.60
N GLU A 362 -13.33 -41.72 -31.43
CA GLU A 362 -12.18 -42.52 -31.07
C GLU A 362 -10.89 -41.87 -31.57
N LEU A 363 -9.83 -41.94 -30.76
CA LEU A 363 -8.56 -41.27 -31.01
C LEU A 363 -7.52 -42.27 -31.50
N TYR A 364 -6.91 -41.96 -32.65
CA TYR A 364 -5.88 -42.81 -33.24
C TYR A 364 -4.57 -42.07 -33.43
N ARG A 365 -3.47 -42.77 -33.17
CA ARG A 365 -2.14 -42.32 -33.53
C ARG A 365 -1.83 -42.74 -34.96
N VAL A 366 -1.32 -41.82 -35.78
CA VAL A 366 -0.91 -42.15 -37.16
C VAL A 366 0.48 -42.76 -37.12
N GLU A 367 0.61 -44.04 -37.48
CA GLU A 367 1.91 -44.71 -37.60
C GLU A 367 2.58 -44.43 -38.94
N ALA A 368 1.78 -44.38 -40.01
CA ALA A 368 2.22 -44.04 -41.34
C ALA A 368 1.13 -43.28 -42.11
N ALA A 369 1.54 -42.33 -42.95
CA ALA A 369 0.66 -41.63 -43.88
C ALA A 369 1.32 -41.64 -45.27
N VAL A 370 0.62 -42.19 -46.25
CA VAL A 370 1.16 -42.40 -47.61
C VAL A 370 0.14 -41.95 -48.64
N ASP A 371 0.61 -41.20 -49.65
CA ASP A 371 -0.18 -40.87 -50.83
C ASP A 371 -0.41 -42.14 -51.67
N ASP A 372 -1.67 -42.48 -51.88
CA ASP A 372 -2.10 -43.69 -52.58
C ASP A 372 -3.19 -43.36 -53.62
N SER A 373 -3.64 -44.36 -54.37
CA SER A 373 -4.78 -44.25 -55.28
C SER A 373 -5.73 -45.42 -55.03
N ARG A 374 -7.00 -45.11 -54.76
CA ARG A 374 -8.02 -46.14 -54.57
C ARG A 374 -9.06 -46.04 -55.69
N THR A 375 -9.50 -47.20 -56.18
CA THR A 375 -10.60 -47.32 -57.11
C THR A 375 -11.56 -48.36 -56.58
N ASP A 376 -12.76 -47.91 -56.19
CA ASP A 376 -13.86 -48.77 -55.76
C ASP A 376 -15.18 -48.00 -55.79
N PHE A 377 -16.33 -48.69 -55.73
CA PHE A 377 -17.67 -48.10 -55.74
C PHE A 377 -17.91 -47.12 -56.89
N THR A 378 -17.32 -47.40 -58.06
CA THR A 378 -17.30 -46.53 -59.25
C THR A 378 -16.63 -45.16 -59.06
N ILE A 379 -15.81 -45.01 -58.02
CA ILE A 379 -14.99 -43.83 -57.76
C ILE A 379 -13.52 -44.20 -57.90
N SER A 380 -12.75 -43.34 -58.57
CA SER A 380 -11.29 -43.38 -58.58
C SER A 380 -10.75 -42.05 -58.08
N ALA A 381 -9.94 -42.07 -57.02
CA ALA A 381 -9.37 -40.86 -56.44
C ALA A 381 -7.92 -41.08 -55.96
N LYS A 382 -7.17 -39.98 -55.88
CA LYS A 382 -5.95 -39.92 -55.08
C LYS A 382 -6.36 -39.77 -53.61
N THR A 383 -5.80 -40.61 -52.75
CA THR A 383 -6.23 -40.78 -51.36
C THR A 383 -5.00 -40.75 -50.45
N THR A 384 -5.13 -40.27 -49.23
CA THR A 384 -4.13 -40.52 -48.18
C THR A 384 -4.49 -41.81 -47.45
N ARG A 385 -3.60 -42.80 -47.49
CA ARG A 385 -3.69 -44.03 -46.70
C ARG A 385 -3.01 -43.81 -45.36
N LEU A 386 -3.74 -44.01 -44.27
CA LEU A 386 -3.25 -43.92 -42.91
C LEU A 386 -3.18 -45.30 -42.28
N THR A 387 -2.02 -45.67 -41.73
CA THR A 387 -1.90 -46.78 -40.79
C THR A 387 -2.08 -46.22 -39.39
N LEU A 388 -3.04 -46.77 -38.65
CA LEU A 388 -3.46 -46.24 -37.35
C LEU A 388 -3.08 -47.20 -36.22
N SER A 389 -2.83 -46.65 -35.04
CA SER A 389 -2.76 -47.38 -33.77
C SER A 389 -3.85 -46.87 -32.84
N GLY A 390 -4.55 -47.79 -32.19
CA GLY A 390 -5.68 -47.54 -31.30
C GLY A 390 -6.65 -48.73 -31.24
N GLU A 391 -7.80 -48.54 -30.60
CA GLU A 391 -8.82 -49.57 -30.41
C GLU A 391 -10.12 -49.28 -31.19
N ASN A 392 -11.02 -50.28 -31.22
CA ASN A 392 -12.40 -50.18 -31.71
C ASN A 392 -12.60 -49.67 -33.15
N LEU A 393 -11.56 -49.63 -33.98
CA LEU A 393 -11.63 -49.04 -35.33
C LEU A 393 -12.66 -49.75 -36.23
N HIS A 394 -12.58 -51.07 -36.31
CA HIS A 394 -13.49 -51.84 -37.15
C HIS A 394 -14.83 -52.10 -36.42
N GLU A 395 -14.77 -52.31 -35.11
CA GLU A 395 -15.95 -52.57 -34.27
C GLU A 395 -16.98 -51.42 -34.33
N GLU A 396 -16.51 -50.18 -34.39
CA GLU A 396 -17.39 -49.00 -34.29
C GLU A 396 -17.54 -48.21 -35.60
N PHE A 397 -16.61 -48.36 -36.56
CA PHE A 397 -16.63 -47.57 -37.81
C PHE A 397 -16.84 -48.38 -39.10
N ASP A 398 -16.79 -49.72 -39.09
CA ASP A 398 -16.96 -50.52 -40.32
C ASP A 398 -18.30 -50.22 -41.01
N ASP A 399 -19.40 -50.24 -40.26
CA ASP A 399 -20.75 -50.01 -40.80
C ASP A 399 -21.15 -48.51 -40.87
N GLN A 400 -20.22 -47.61 -40.52
CA GLN A 400 -20.48 -46.17 -40.39
C GLN A 400 -19.66 -45.33 -41.38
N LEU A 401 -19.08 -45.96 -42.41
CA LEU A 401 -18.13 -45.34 -43.34
C LEU A 401 -18.64 -43.99 -43.91
N ARG A 402 -19.90 -43.94 -44.38
CA ARG A 402 -20.48 -42.72 -44.95
C ARG A 402 -20.66 -41.58 -43.94
N GLN A 403 -20.93 -41.93 -42.69
CA GLN A 403 -21.22 -40.96 -41.63
C GLN A 403 -19.96 -40.54 -40.86
N THR A 404 -18.88 -41.29 -41.02
CA THR A 404 -17.62 -41.07 -40.32
C THR A 404 -16.91 -39.84 -40.86
N VAL A 405 -16.49 -39.00 -39.93
CA VAL A 405 -15.70 -37.82 -40.15
C VAL A 405 -14.34 -38.03 -39.50
N VAL A 406 -13.28 -37.79 -40.26
CA VAL A 406 -11.91 -37.82 -39.76
C VAL A 406 -11.47 -36.39 -39.48
N TYR A 407 -11.18 -36.08 -38.22
CA TYR A 407 -10.49 -34.84 -37.85
C TYR A 407 -9.00 -35.11 -37.76
N GLY A 408 -8.20 -34.38 -38.53
CA GLY A 408 -6.76 -34.57 -38.63
C GLY A 408 -6.01 -33.27 -38.83
N GLU A 409 -4.76 -33.37 -39.29
CA GLU A 409 -3.81 -32.24 -39.34
C GLU A 409 -3.65 -31.65 -37.92
N SER A 410 -3.21 -32.50 -36.98
CA SER A 410 -3.05 -32.14 -35.56
C SER A 410 -1.86 -31.21 -35.38
N ASP A 411 -2.15 -29.93 -35.18
CA ASP A 411 -1.17 -28.86 -34.97
C ASP A 411 -1.06 -28.57 -33.47
N GLN A 412 0.11 -28.82 -32.86
CA GLN A 412 0.29 -28.67 -31.41
C GLN A 412 0.36 -27.18 -31.04
N LEU A 413 -0.47 -26.79 -30.07
CA LEU A 413 -0.47 -25.45 -29.49
C LEU A 413 0.11 -25.50 -28.08
N GLU A 414 0.82 -24.44 -27.69
CA GLU A 414 1.43 -24.34 -26.36
C GLU A 414 0.37 -23.93 -25.32
N LEU A 415 0.21 -24.75 -24.28
CA LEU A 415 -0.63 -24.45 -23.13
C LEU A 415 0.10 -23.47 -22.20
N VAL A 416 -0.63 -22.52 -21.63
CA VAL A 416 -0.12 -21.58 -20.61
C VAL A 416 -0.98 -21.64 -19.35
N GLU A 417 -0.43 -21.11 -18.26
CA GLU A 417 -1.17 -20.93 -17.01
C GLU A 417 -2.36 -19.98 -17.20
N ALA A 418 -3.42 -20.18 -16.41
CA ALA A 418 -4.60 -19.32 -16.46
C ALA A 418 -4.31 -18.00 -15.76
N PRO A 419 -4.72 -16.85 -16.32
CA PRO A 419 -4.73 -15.59 -15.59
C PRO A 419 -5.61 -15.69 -14.34
N LEU A 420 -5.10 -15.22 -13.20
CA LEU A 420 -5.90 -15.13 -11.97
C LEU A 420 -7.02 -14.10 -12.15
N ALA A 421 -8.26 -14.54 -11.94
CA ALA A 421 -9.45 -13.77 -12.28
C ALA A 421 -9.85 -12.69 -11.26
N ASP A 422 -9.33 -12.77 -10.03
CA ASP A 422 -9.65 -11.84 -8.94
C ASP A 422 -8.58 -10.74 -8.82
N PRO A 423 -8.89 -9.56 -8.26
CA PRO A 423 -7.90 -8.56 -7.85
C PRO A 423 -7.20 -8.97 -6.55
N VAL A 424 -6.08 -8.33 -6.21
CA VAL A 424 -5.39 -8.60 -4.94
C VAL A 424 -6.12 -7.85 -3.85
N GLN A 425 -6.62 -8.58 -2.86
CA GLN A 425 -7.39 -8.05 -1.73
C GLN A 425 -7.34 -9.04 -0.57
N GLY A 426 -7.86 -8.65 0.60
CA GLY A 426 -7.79 -9.50 1.79
C GLY A 426 -6.42 -9.42 2.45
N ASP A 427 -6.07 -10.41 3.25
CA ASP A 427 -4.86 -10.41 4.08
C ASP A 427 -3.77 -11.36 3.56
N GLU A 428 -3.91 -11.89 2.34
CA GLU A 428 -2.94 -12.80 1.72
C GLU A 428 -2.60 -12.32 0.31
N ILE A 429 -1.29 -12.27 0.01
CA ILE A 429 -0.77 -11.90 -1.31
C ILE A 429 0.10 -13.04 -1.81
N ASP A 430 -0.39 -13.78 -2.81
CA ASP A 430 0.43 -14.74 -3.54
C ASP A 430 1.49 -13.99 -4.33
N LEU A 431 2.75 -14.36 -4.13
CA LEU A 431 3.90 -13.73 -4.74
C LEU A 431 4.20 -14.37 -6.10
N LEU A 432 4.60 -13.54 -7.06
CA LEU A 432 5.02 -13.97 -8.39
C LEU A 432 6.29 -14.82 -8.33
N GLU A 433 7.22 -14.44 -7.46
CA GLU A 433 8.48 -15.12 -7.19
C GLU A 433 8.54 -15.42 -5.69
N PRO A 434 8.97 -16.62 -5.27
CA PRO A 434 9.24 -16.89 -3.86
C PRO A 434 10.23 -15.86 -3.29
N ALA A 435 9.98 -15.38 -2.08
CA ALA A 435 10.80 -14.36 -1.45
C ALA A 435 11.34 -14.86 -0.10
N PRO A 436 12.51 -14.36 0.38
CA PRO A 436 12.97 -14.65 1.73
C PRO A 436 11.90 -14.28 2.76
N ARG A 437 11.71 -15.13 3.77
CA ARG A 437 10.68 -14.93 4.80
C ARG A 437 10.87 -13.60 5.53
N LEU A 438 9.78 -12.85 5.65
CA LEU A 438 9.70 -11.64 6.46
C LEU A 438 9.30 -12.00 7.92
N PRO A 439 9.89 -11.36 8.93
CA PRO A 439 9.47 -11.55 10.33
C PRO A 439 8.04 -11.00 10.54
N GLU A 440 7.31 -11.52 11.53
CA GLU A 440 5.99 -10.99 11.95
C GLU A 440 6.12 -9.54 12.48
N GLY A 441 5.11 -8.70 12.24
CA GLY A 441 5.09 -7.29 12.67
C GLY A 441 6.05 -6.39 11.89
N ARG A 442 6.54 -6.85 10.73
CA ARG A 442 7.41 -6.09 9.85
C ARG A 442 6.58 -5.05 9.09
N PRO A 443 6.92 -3.76 9.14
CA PRO A 443 6.22 -2.74 8.35
C PRO A 443 6.37 -2.97 6.85
N LEU A 444 5.27 -2.77 6.13
CA LEU A 444 5.11 -2.94 4.70
C LEU A 444 4.41 -1.72 4.11
N VAL A 445 4.80 -1.39 2.89
CA VAL A 445 4.08 -0.40 2.07
C VAL A 445 3.59 -1.10 0.83
N VAL A 446 2.26 -1.20 0.70
CA VAL A 446 1.60 -1.73 -0.49
C VAL A 446 1.25 -0.56 -1.39
N SER A 447 1.57 -0.70 -2.68
CA SER A 447 1.30 0.34 -3.67
C SER A 447 0.89 -0.28 -5.00
N GLY A 448 -0.02 0.35 -5.72
CA GLY A 448 -0.47 -0.14 -7.02
C GLY A 448 -1.66 0.64 -7.54
N LYS A 449 -2.15 0.29 -8.73
CA LYS A 449 -3.39 0.84 -9.27
C LYS A 449 -4.58 0.07 -8.70
N ARG A 450 -5.73 0.74 -8.59
CA ARG A 450 -6.99 0.07 -8.26
C ARG A 450 -7.38 -0.88 -9.39
N ALA A 451 -7.92 -2.04 -9.03
CA ALA A 451 -8.40 -3.01 -10.01
C ALA A 451 -9.56 -2.44 -10.82
N ARG A 452 -9.58 -2.75 -12.12
CA ARG A 452 -10.75 -2.52 -12.98
C ARG A 452 -11.40 -3.84 -13.33
N ILE A 453 -12.73 -3.85 -13.32
CA ILE A 453 -13.55 -5.02 -13.65
C ILE A 453 -14.36 -4.71 -14.90
N GLN A 454 -14.34 -5.62 -15.88
CA GLN A 454 -15.08 -5.50 -17.13
C GLN A 454 -16.10 -6.61 -17.28
N VAL A 455 -17.35 -6.25 -17.57
CA VAL A 455 -18.46 -7.22 -17.72
C VAL A 455 -18.16 -8.15 -18.88
N ARG A 456 -18.19 -9.47 -18.64
CA ARG A 456 -17.94 -10.48 -19.68
C ARG A 456 -19.01 -10.43 -20.77
N ASP A 457 -18.61 -10.78 -21.99
CA ASP A 457 -19.54 -10.98 -23.10
C ASP A 457 -20.61 -12.02 -22.76
N GLY A 458 -21.85 -11.76 -23.18
CA GLY A 458 -23.00 -12.65 -22.95
C GLY A 458 -23.64 -12.55 -21.55
N VAL A 459 -23.06 -11.77 -20.62
CA VAL A 459 -23.68 -11.47 -19.33
C VAL A 459 -24.69 -10.33 -19.49
N ALA A 460 -25.90 -10.52 -18.98
CA ALA A 460 -26.99 -9.56 -19.05
C ALA A 460 -27.79 -9.50 -17.75
N GLY A 461 -28.60 -8.46 -17.58
CA GLY A 461 -29.48 -8.31 -16.41
C GLY A 461 -28.78 -7.81 -15.15
N LEU A 462 -27.58 -7.25 -15.27
CA LEU A 462 -26.86 -6.61 -14.17
C LEU A 462 -27.32 -5.17 -13.98
N THR A 463 -27.22 -4.68 -12.75
CA THR A 463 -27.59 -3.30 -12.39
C THR A 463 -26.51 -2.64 -11.56
N PHE A 464 -26.26 -1.36 -11.85
CA PHE A 464 -25.46 -0.43 -11.06
C PHE A 464 -26.41 0.41 -10.22
N VAL A 465 -26.12 0.52 -8.93
CA VAL A 465 -26.89 1.29 -7.96
C VAL A 465 -26.06 2.50 -7.53
N PRO A 466 -26.38 3.71 -8.01
CA PRO A 466 -25.68 4.94 -7.62
C PRO A 466 -25.84 5.26 -6.12
N ASP A 467 -24.80 5.79 -5.49
CA ASP A 467 -24.83 6.20 -4.08
C ASP A 467 -25.56 7.54 -3.86
N ASP A 468 -25.72 8.35 -4.92
CA ASP A 468 -26.39 9.66 -4.89
C ASP A 468 -27.92 9.57 -4.87
N GLY A 469 -28.48 8.36 -4.85
CA GLY A 469 -29.92 8.11 -4.86
C GLY A 469 -30.57 8.19 -6.24
N ALA A 470 -29.78 8.34 -7.32
CA ALA A 470 -30.28 8.25 -8.68
C ALA A 470 -30.85 6.85 -8.99
N PRO A 471 -31.75 6.72 -9.98
CA PRO A 471 -32.29 5.41 -10.38
C PRO A 471 -31.20 4.42 -10.78
N GLN A 472 -31.43 3.14 -10.49
CA GLN A 472 -30.54 2.06 -10.91
C GLN A 472 -30.36 2.05 -12.43
N VAL A 473 -29.14 1.79 -12.89
CA VAL A 473 -28.76 1.79 -14.30
C VAL A 473 -28.43 0.36 -14.74
N GLY A 474 -28.95 -0.05 -15.89
CA GLY A 474 -28.61 -1.34 -16.49
C GLY A 474 -27.14 -1.39 -16.93
N VAL A 475 -26.47 -2.51 -16.65
CA VAL A 475 -25.07 -2.75 -16.98
C VAL A 475 -24.99 -3.73 -18.14
N ASN A 476 -24.19 -3.39 -19.15
CA ASN A 476 -24.03 -4.15 -20.39
C ASN A 476 -22.68 -4.86 -20.44
N ALA A 477 -22.60 -5.92 -21.26
CA ALA A 477 -21.33 -6.53 -21.60
C ALA A 477 -20.33 -5.49 -22.12
N GLY A 478 -19.07 -5.58 -21.66
CA GLY A 478 -18.00 -4.65 -21.99
C GLY A 478 -17.91 -3.40 -21.11
N ASP A 479 -18.93 -3.09 -20.29
CA ASP A 479 -18.85 -1.97 -19.33
C ASP A 479 -17.71 -2.20 -18.32
N VAL A 480 -16.97 -1.15 -18.00
CA VAL A 480 -15.80 -1.19 -17.10
C VAL A 480 -16.06 -0.33 -15.87
N PHE A 481 -15.68 -0.85 -14.71
CA PHE A 481 -15.76 -0.18 -13.41
C PHE A 481 -14.41 -0.21 -12.72
N GLU A 482 -14.11 0.80 -11.92
CA GLU A 482 -12.92 0.83 -11.05
C GLU A 482 -13.31 0.48 -9.61
N ALA A 483 -12.62 -0.48 -8.99
CA ALA A 483 -12.90 -0.95 -7.65
C ALA A 483 -12.35 0.01 -6.58
N LEU A 484 -13.26 0.63 -5.83
CA LEU A 484 -12.93 1.59 -4.78
C LEU A 484 -12.57 0.91 -3.44
N ALA A 485 -13.04 -0.31 -3.26
CA ALA A 485 -12.78 -1.14 -2.09
C ALA A 485 -12.81 -2.63 -2.47
N PRO A 486 -12.26 -3.53 -1.63
CA PRO A 486 -12.46 -4.97 -1.75
C PRO A 486 -13.93 -5.34 -1.90
N TYR A 487 -14.22 -6.34 -2.74
CA TYR A 487 -15.58 -6.84 -2.85
C TYR A 487 -15.94 -7.70 -1.63
N SER A 488 -17.23 -7.75 -1.30
CA SER A 488 -17.77 -8.70 -0.32
C SER A 488 -18.51 -9.85 -1.01
N THR A 489 -18.33 -11.06 -0.51
CA THR A 489 -19.05 -12.24 -1.00
C THR A 489 -20.32 -12.43 -0.16
N ASN A 490 -21.47 -12.44 -0.82
CA ASN A 490 -22.77 -12.68 -0.21
C ASN A 490 -23.02 -14.19 -0.02
N LEU A 491 -23.99 -14.53 0.84
CA LEU A 491 -24.35 -15.93 1.14
C LEU A 491 -24.86 -16.71 -0.09
N ASP A 492 -25.38 -16.02 -1.10
CA ASP A 492 -25.84 -16.62 -2.36
C ASP A 492 -24.72 -16.78 -3.41
N GLY A 493 -23.47 -16.52 -3.03
CA GLY A 493 -22.30 -16.60 -3.90
C GLY A 493 -22.10 -15.41 -4.84
N THR A 494 -22.99 -14.41 -4.79
CA THR A 494 -22.78 -13.15 -5.52
C THR A 494 -21.76 -12.26 -4.81
N ARG A 495 -21.04 -11.45 -5.57
CA ARG A 495 -20.09 -10.45 -5.08
C ARG A 495 -20.69 -9.06 -5.18
N THR A 496 -20.55 -8.27 -4.11
CA THR A 496 -20.93 -6.85 -4.10
C THR A 496 -19.66 -6.01 -4.21
N TRP A 497 -19.60 -5.20 -5.27
CA TRP A 497 -18.49 -4.32 -5.56
C TRP A 497 -18.87 -2.87 -5.29
N THR A 498 -18.00 -2.12 -4.62
CA THR A 498 -18.10 -0.66 -4.50
C THR A 498 -17.20 -0.05 -5.56
N VAL A 499 -17.77 0.73 -6.48
CA VAL A 499 -17.09 1.10 -7.73
C VAL A 499 -17.34 2.54 -8.16
N ASP A 500 -16.42 3.08 -8.95
CA ASP A 500 -16.65 4.21 -9.85
C ASP A 500 -17.00 3.68 -11.25
N ASN A 501 -18.06 4.21 -11.86
CA ASN A 501 -18.46 3.88 -13.23
C ASN A 501 -17.59 4.54 -14.32
N LEU A 502 -16.44 5.12 -13.95
CA LEU A 502 -15.50 5.87 -14.79
C LEU A 502 -16.11 7.13 -15.42
N LYS A 503 -17.30 7.53 -14.97
CA LYS A 503 -17.98 8.79 -15.31
C LYS A 503 -18.12 9.69 -14.08
N GLY A 504 -17.48 9.32 -12.97
CA GLY A 504 -17.48 10.05 -11.70
C GLY A 504 -18.73 9.79 -10.85
N THR A 505 -19.51 8.74 -11.14
CA THR A 505 -20.62 8.31 -10.28
C THR A 505 -20.18 7.11 -9.47
N LEU A 506 -20.18 7.26 -8.15
CA LEU A 506 -19.90 6.19 -7.21
C LEU A 506 -21.17 5.37 -6.97
N GLY A 507 -21.00 4.07 -6.76
CA GLY A 507 -22.12 3.19 -6.47
C GLY A 507 -21.70 1.75 -6.26
N THR A 508 -22.69 0.86 -6.31
CA THR A 508 -22.48 -0.57 -6.12
C THR A 508 -22.96 -1.40 -7.31
N VAL A 509 -22.27 -2.49 -7.58
CA VAL A 509 -22.70 -3.52 -8.55
C VAL A 509 -22.67 -4.87 -7.84
N ARG A 510 -23.78 -5.61 -7.94
CA ARG A 510 -23.88 -6.98 -7.41
C ARG A 510 -23.92 -7.98 -8.57
N VAL A 511 -22.99 -8.93 -8.56
CA VAL A 511 -22.78 -9.86 -9.68
C VAL A 511 -22.47 -11.28 -9.22
N THR A 512 -22.60 -12.27 -10.10
CA THR A 512 -22.02 -13.59 -9.85
C THR A 512 -20.50 -13.56 -10.04
N ALA A 513 -19.77 -14.48 -9.39
CA ALA A 513 -18.31 -14.49 -9.40
C ALA A 513 -17.67 -14.51 -10.81
N ASN A 514 -18.36 -15.10 -11.79
CA ASN A 514 -17.89 -15.27 -13.17
C ASN A 514 -18.40 -14.19 -14.13
N ALA A 515 -19.08 -13.15 -13.64
CA ALA A 515 -19.66 -12.11 -14.48
C ALA A 515 -18.61 -11.10 -15.01
N PHE A 516 -17.44 -11.02 -14.37
CA PHE A 516 -16.39 -10.06 -14.69
C PHE A 516 -15.08 -10.75 -15.08
N VAL A 517 -14.25 -10.01 -15.80
CA VAL A 517 -12.80 -10.23 -15.92
C VAL A 517 -12.08 -8.98 -15.41
N LEU A 518 -10.83 -9.14 -14.99
CA LEU A 518 -9.97 -7.97 -14.74
C LEU A 518 -9.65 -7.27 -16.07
N ALA A 519 -9.72 -5.96 -16.04
CA ALA A 519 -9.30 -5.09 -17.13
C ALA A 519 -8.03 -4.34 -16.72
N ALA A 520 -7.12 -4.14 -17.68
CA ALA A 520 -5.90 -3.38 -17.45
C ALA A 520 -6.23 -1.94 -17.02
N ALA A 521 -5.60 -1.49 -15.93
CA ALA A 521 -5.67 -0.10 -15.52
C ALA A 521 -4.78 0.76 -16.45
N PRO A 522 -5.26 1.93 -16.94
CA PRO A 522 -4.52 2.76 -17.88
C PRO A 522 -3.23 3.27 -17.24
N ASP A 523 -2.24 3.62 -18.07
CA ASP A 523 -0.91 4.01 -17.62
C ASP A 523 -0.92 5.21 -16.68
N ASP A 524 -1.87 6.12 -16.86
CA ASP A 524 -2.07 7.34 -16.07
C ASP A 524 -2.99 7.18 -14.86
N ALA A 525 -3.48 5.96 -14.57
CA ALA A 525 -4.30 5.70 -13.39
C ALA A 525 -3.55 6.03 -12.09
N GLU A 526 -4.28 6.56 -11.11
CA GLU A 526 -3.73 6.90 -9.80
C GLU A 526 -3.15 5.66 -9.10
N THR A 527 -1.94 5.81 -8.56
CA THR A 527 -1.35 4.81 -7.67
C THR A 527 -1.77 5.08 -6.23
N VAL A 528 -2.55 4.18 -5.67
CA VAL A 528 -2.94 4.20 -4.26
C VAL A 528 -1.91 3.45 -3.42
N ARG A 529 -1.83 3.81 -2.14
CA ARG A 529 -0.85 3.25 -1.19
C ARG A 529 -1.50 3.03 0.16
N GLU A 530 -1.08 2.00 0.86
CA GLU A 530 -1.45 1.77 2.26
C GLU A 530 -0.28 1.20 3.07
N GLU A 531 -0.24 1.55 4.36
CA GLU A 531 0.68 0.99 5.36
C GLU A 531 0.03 -0.24 5.99
N THR A 532 0.79 -1.33 6.11
CA THR A 532 0.39 -2.55 6.80
C THR A 532 1.61 -3.20 7.42
N GLU A 533 1.43 -4.32 8.10
CA GLU A 533 2.51 -5.14 8.65
C GLU A 533 2.31 -6.59 8.24
N THR A 534 3.39 -7.37 8.30
CA THR A 534 3.31 -8.82 8.15
C THR A 534 2.54 -9.44 9.32
N GLY A 535 1.63 -10.37 8.98
CA GLY A 535 0.96 -11.22 9.95
C GLY A 535 1.80 -12.44 10.34
N PRO A 536 1.21 -13.39 11.08
CA PRO A 536 1.87 -14.64 11.42
C PRO A 536 2.27 -15.41 10.14
N PRO A 537 3.48 -15.96 10.04
CA PRO A 537 3.92 -16.67 8.84
C PRO A 537 3.07 -17.92 8.59
N LEU A 538 2.72 -18.17 7.32
CA LEU A 538 1.93 -19.34 6.91
C LEU A 538 2.73 -20.65 6.90
N SER A 539 4.06 -20.57 6.92
CA SER A 539 4.96 -21.72 6.84
C SER A 539 6.31 -21.44 7.51
N GLU A 540 6.99 -22.50 7.94
CA GLU A 540 8.37 -22.46 8.41
C GLU A 540 9.42 -22.69 7.30
N ALA A 541 9.06 -22.57 6.02
CA ALA A 541 10.00 -22.56 4.90
C ALA A 541 10.81 -21.23 4.82
N PRO A 542 12.12 -21.27 4.51
CA PRO A 542 12.97 -20.07 4.47
C PRO A 542 12.52 -19.05 3.42
N GLU A 543 11.88 -19.54 2.35
CA GLU A 543 11.19 -18.74 1.34
C GLU A 543 9.68 -18.89 1.51
N GLN A 544 8.95 -17.82 1.16
CA GLN A 544 7.50 -17.77 1.18
C GLN A 544 6.96 -17.50 -0.23
N GLU A 545 5.90 -18.22 -0.59
CA GLU A 545 5.16 -18.01 -1.84
C GLU A 545 3.91 -17.15 -1.64
N THR A 546 3.43 -17.03 -0.40
CA THR A 546 2.29 -16.21 -0.01
C THR A 546 2.69 -15.36 1.18
N LEU A 547 2.47 -14.05 1.06
CA LEU A 547 2.69 -13.07 2.11
C LEU A 547 1.41 -12.92 2.93
N LYS A 548 1.48 -13.21 4.23
CA LYS A 548 0.40 -12.94 5.18
C LYS A 548 0.51 -11.53 5.75
N LEU A 549 -0.59 -10.81 5.75
CA LEU A 549 -0.73 -9.46 6.32
C LEU A 549 -1.41 -9.54 7.69
N ALA A 550 -1.09 -8.59 8.56
CA ALA A 550 -1.72 -8.46 9.89
C ALA A 550 -3.18 -8.00 9.79
N ALA A 551 -3.51 -7.27 8.72
CA ALA A 551 -4.86 -6.81 8.41
C ALA A 551 -5.13 -6.94 6.91
N SER A 552 -6.42 -7.08 6.56
CA SER A 552 -6.84 -7.09 5.16
C SER A 552 -6.57 -5.75 4.48
N LEU A 553 -6.17 -5.81 3.21
CA LEU A 553 -5.99 -4.64 2.36
C LEU A 553 -7.26 -3.80 2.29
N MET A 554 -7.10 -2.48 2.36
CA MET A 554 -8.17 -1.50 2.23
C MET A 554 -8.58 -1.26 0.77
N HIS A 555 -7.76 -1.70 -0.18
CA HIS A 555 -8.01 -1.56 -1.61
C HIS A 555 -7.98 -2.91 -2.34
N ALA A 556 -8.73 -3.00 -3.43
CA ALA A 556 -8.59 -4.06 -4.42
C ALA A 556 -7.58 -3.61 -5.46
N TYR A 557 -6.42 -4.25 -5.50
CA TYR A 557 -5.34 -3.87 -6.42
C TYR A 557 -5.39 -4.67 -7.70
N ASP A 558 -5.04 -3.99 -8.78
CA ASP A 558 -4.62 -4.63 -10.01
C ASP A 558 -3.34 -5.45 -9.76
N ARG A 559 -3.35 -6.71 -10.20
CA ARG A 559 -2.28 -7.69 -9.93
C ARG A 559 -0.95 -7.28 -10.55
N GLU A 560 -0.97 -6.73 -11.77
CA GLU A 560 0.23 -6.38 -12.52
C GLU A 560 0.95 -5.16 -11.94
N SER A 561 0.20 -4.16 -11.48
CA SER A 561 0.75 -2.93 -10.92
C SER A 561 1.11 -3.02 -9.43
N LEU A 562 0.59 -4.00 -8.69
CA LEU A 562 0.86 -4.13 -7.25
C LEU A 562 2.35 -4.37 -6.96
N ARG A 563 2.90 -3.57 -6.05
CA ARG A 563 4.24 -3.69 -5.47
C ARG A 563 4.15 -3.57 -3.95
N VAL A 564 4.80 -4.49 -3.24
CA VAL A 564 4.98 -4.43 -1.78
C VAL A 564 6.44 -4.16 -1.47
N ALA A 565 6.72 -3.04 -0.79
CA ALA A 565 8.04 -2.73 -0.27
C ALA A 565 8.13 -3.14 1.19
N ALA A 566 9.15 -3.93 1.54
CA ALA A 566 9.36 -4.45 2.90
C ALA A 566 10.69 -4.00 3.54
N ASN A 567 11.46 -3.18 2.83
CA ASN A 567 12.63 -2.47 3.36
C ASN A 567 12.20 -1.13 4.00
N VAL A 568 11.30 -1.20 4.97
CA VAL A 568 10.69 -0.04 5.63
C VAL A 568 11.31 0.17 7.00
N ALA A 569 11.79 1.39 7.28
CA ALA A 569 12.26 1.80 8.60
C ALA A 569 11.61 3.11 9.03
N PHE A 570 11.21 3.20 10.28
CA PHE A 570 10.67 4.41 10.86
C PHE A 570 11.79 5.43 11.12
N ALA A 571 11.54 6.67 10.71
CA ALA A 571 12.42 7.80 10.94
C ALA A 571 11.67 8.98 11.54
N THR A 572 12.40 9.82 12.27
CA THR A 572 11.84 11.04 12.83
C THR A 572 12.65 12.24 12.39
N HIS A 573 12.01 13.41 12.32
CA HIS A 573 12.64 14.67 12.04
C HIS A 573 13.67 15.02 13.13
N GLY A 574 14.81 15.53 12.71
CA GLY A 574 15.87 16.05 13.56
C GLY A 574 17.21 15.36 13.33
N GLU A 575 18.28 16.12 13.54
CA GLU A 575 19.65 15.68 13.32
C GLU A 575 20.39 15.49 14.66
N THR A 576 21.06 14.36 14.84
CA THR A 576 21.89 14.07 16.01
C THR A 576 23.15 14.95 16.01
N LYS A 577 23.38 15.61 17.15
CA LYS A 577 24.55 16.40 17.51
C LYS A 577 25.21 15.83 18.77
N ALA A 578 26.53 15.95 18.83
CA ALA A 578 27.31 15.56 20.00
C ALA A 578 28.21 16.73 20.41
N ASP A 579 28.04 17.18 21.66
CA ASP A 579 28.71 18.36 22.19
C ASP A 579 29.44 18.08 23.49
N VAL A 580 30.66 18.64 23.59
CA VAL A 580 31.27 18.97 24.87
C VAL A 580 30.65 20.26 25.36
N LEU A 581 29.90 20.20 26.46
CA LEU A 581 29.22 21.35 27.07
C LEU A 581 30.18 22.18 27.93
N GLY A 582 31.13 21.53 28.60
CA GLY A 582 32.15 22.21 29.39
C GLY A 582 32.69 21.39 30.57
N SER A 583 33.24 22.11 31.53
CA SER A 583 33.94 21.58 32.71
C SER A 583 33.08 21.70 33.97
N GLY A 584 32.86 20.58 34.65
CA GLY A 584 32.18 20.55 35.94
C GLY A 584 33.02 21.21 37.05
N ASP A 585 32.35 21.83 38.01
CA ASP A 585 32.95 22.40 39.23
C ASP A 585 32.14 21.99 40.46
N ALA A 586 32.75 21.17 41.34
CA ALA A 586 32.10 20.67 42.55
C ALA A 586 31.81 21.76 43.60
N SER A 587 32.45 22.93 43.49
CA SER A 587 32.17 24.07 44.35
C SER A 587 30.92 24.84 43.92
N ALA A 588 30.55 24.77 42.64
CA ALA A 588 29.42 25.48 42.07
C ALA A 588 28.09 24.77 42.35
N ALA A 589 27.14 25.51 42.92
CA ALA A 589 25.75 25.08 43.03
C ALA A 589 24.98 25.43 41.76
N PHE A 590 24.02 24.59 41.35
CA PHE A 590 23.16 24.81 40.19
C PHE A 590 23.93 25.17 38.92
N GLN A 591 25.05 24.49 38.66
CA GLN A 591 25.86 24.77 37.49
C GLN A 591 25.03 24.53 36.22
N ARG A 592 25.15 25.44 35.23
CA ARG A 592 24.34 25.44 34.01
C ARG A 592 25.22 25.43 32.76
N PHE A 593 24.76 24.72 31.75
CA PHE A 593 25.36 24.71 30.41
C PHE A 593 24.29 24.82 29.35
N VAL A 594 24.54 25.57 28.28
CA VAL A 594 23.59 25.77 27.17
C VAL A 594 23.97 24.86 26.02
N LEU A 595 23.00 24.16 25.44
CA LEU A 595 23.21 23.39 24.20
C LEU A 595 23.61 24.34 23.07
N LYS A 596 24.54 23.92 22.20
CA LYS A 596 25.06 24.80 21.15
C LYS A 596 24.03 25.06 20.06
N ASP A 597 23.32 24.00 19.68
CA ASP A 597 22.30 24.02 18.64
C ASP A 597 20.88 23.99 19.24
N ALA A 598 19.94 24.55 18.50
CA ALA A 598 18.53 24.66 18.86
C ALA A 598 17.67 24.56 17.59
N PRO A 599 16.39 24.15 17.71
CA PRO A 599 15.70 23.68 18.92
C PRO A 599 15.99 22.21 19.26
N LEU A 600 16.00 21.87 20.56
CA LEU A 600 16.10 20.48 21.03
C LEU A 600 14.90 19.65 20.55
N THR A 601 15.16 18.48 19.95
CA THR A 601 14.14 17.57 19.47
C THR A 601 13.42 16.86 20.62
N TYR A 602 12.09 16.94 20.60
CA TYR A 602 11.19 16.11 21.41
C TYR A 602 10.44 15.13 20.51
N VAL A 603 10.32 13.89 20.96
CA VAL A 603 9.50 12.86 20.30
C VAL A 603 8.16 12.77 21.03
N PRO A 604 7.02 12.65 20.32
CA PRO A 604 5.71 12.51 20.96
C PRO A 604 5.67 11.38 21.99
N THR A 605 5.00 11.62 23.13
CA THR A 605 4.71 10.59 24.14
C THR A 605 3.27 10.71 24.61
N ALA A 606 2.70 9.60 25.11
CA ALA A 606 1.35 9.58 25.68
C ALA A 606 1.27 10.23 27.09
N ASP A 607 2.41 10.61 27.66
CA ASP A 607 2.48 11.24 28.97
C ASP A 607 1.95 12.69 28.94
N PRO A 608 1.48 13.24 30.09
CA PRO A 608 0.96 14.61 30.16
C PRO A 608 1.93 15.72 29.70
N SER A 609 3.24 15.43 29.63
CA SER A 609 4.25 16.37 29.11
C SER A 609 4.16 16.58 27.58
N GLY A 610 3.49 15.67 26.86
CA GLY A 610 3.30 15.74 25.41
C GLY A 610 4.54 15.38 24.56
N GLY A 611 5.68 15.10 25.19
CA GLY A 611 6.88 14.61 24.51
C GLY A 611 8.04 14.31 25.46
N ALA A 612 8.98 13.49 24.98
CA ALA A 612 10.25 13.17 25.65
C ALA A 612 11.44 13.76 24.89
N THR A 613 12.43 14.28 25.62
CA THR A 613 13.65 14.80 25.01
C THR A 613 14.47 13.67 24.39
N THR A 614 15.22 14.02 23.36
CA THR A 614 16.28 13.16 22.80
C THR A 614 17.63 13.32 23.52
N LEU A 615 17.67 14.11 24.59
CA LEU A 615 18.90 14.56 25.26
C LEU A 615 19.46 13.48 26.18
N ALA A 616 20.73 13.15 25.97
CA ALA A 616 21.51 12.28 26.84
C ALA A 616 22.76 13.03 27.32
N VAL A 617 22.78 13.37 28.61
CA VAL A 617 23.91 14.06 29.25
C VAL A 617 24.79 13.06 30.00
N ARG A 618 26.10 13.10 29.72
CA ARG A 618 27.10 12.27 30.39
C ARG A 618 28.14 13.14 31.08
N VAL A 619 28.44 12.81 32.34
CA VAL A 619 29.52 13.46 33.11
C VAL A 619 30.55 12.42 33.50
N ASN A 620 31.82 12.64 33.12
CA ASN A 620 32.87 11.62 33.22
C ASN A 620 32.46 10.29 32.53
N GLY A 621 31.72 10.37 31.42
CA GLY A 621 31.19 9.20 30.69
C GLY A 621 29.94 8.54 31.30
N LEU A 622 29.55 8.90 32.53
CA LEU A 622 28.38 8.34 33.20
C LEU A 622 27.11 9.08 32.80
N LEU A 623 26.06 8.36 32.42
CA LEU A 623 24.75 8.94 32.07
C LEU A 623 24.07 9.54 33.31
N TRP A 624 23.60 10.78 33.18
CA TRP A 624 22.75 11.45 34.17
C TRP A 624 21.30 11.39 33.71
N LYS A 625 20.37 11.42 34.67
CA LYS A 625 18.92 11.28 34.39
C LYS A 625 18.27 12.66 34.33
N GLU A 626 17.47 12.90 33.29
CA GLU A 626 16.61 14.09 33.26
C GLU A 626 15.48 13.96 34.28
N ALA A 627 15.24 15.02 35.03
CA ALA A 627 14.14 15.16 35.98
C ALA A 627 13.29 16.38 35.61
N ARG A 628 12.02 16.40 36.04
CA ARG A 628 11.12 17.56 35.87
C ARG A 628 11.50 18.73 36.77
N ALA A 629 11.98 18.41 37.98
CA ALA A 629 12.45 19.36 38.96
C ALA A 629 13.60 18.76 39.76
N LEU A 630 14.49 19.60 40.25
CA LEU A 630 15.53 19.20 41.21
C LEU A 630 14.96 18.93 42.61
N TYR A 631 13.85 19.59 42.94
CA TYR A 631 13.14 19.41 44.21
C TYR A 631 12.66 17.96 44.36
N GLY A 632 12.85 17.40 45.56
CA GLY A 632 12.48 16.01 45.87
C GLY A 632 13.59 14.97 45.64
N HIS A 633 14.71 15.36 45.02
CA HIS A 633 15.87 14.49 44.82
C HIS A 633 16.94 14.69 45.90
N GLY A 634 17.59 13.60 46.29
CA GLY A 634 18.67 13.60 47.28
C GLY A 634 20.00 14.19 46.78
N PRO A 635 20.93 14.53 47.69
CA PRO A 635 22.17 15.27 47.40
C PRO A 635 23.21 14.52 46.55
N ARG A 636 23.00 13.22 46.32
CA ARG A 636 23.88 12.34 45.53
C ARG A 636 23.21 11.81 44.25
N GLU A 637 21.97 12.18 44.00
CA GLU A 637 21.25 11.74 42.81
C GLU A 637 21.78 12.47 41.57
N ARG A 638 22.19 11.70 40.56
CA ARG A 638 22.75 12.22 39.30
C ARG A 638 21.63 12.63 38.37
N VAL A 639 21.04 13.78 38.67
CA VAL A 639 19.91 14.35 37.93
C VAL A 639 20.24 15.71 37.34
N TYR A 640 19.59 16.05 36.24
CA TYR A 640 19.59 17.39 35.66
C TYR A 640 18.17 17.77 35.24
N VAL A 641 17.92 19.06 35.11
CA VAL A 641 16.67 19.61 34.53
C VAL A 641 17.00 20.41 33.28
N THR A 642 16.05 20.51 32.35
CA THR A 642 16.18 21.34 31.15
C THR A 642 15.35 22.61 31.26
N ARG A 643 15.86 23.72 30.72
CA ARG A 643 15.17 25.01 30.63
C ARG A 643 15.32 25.58 29.23
N THR A 644 14.22 25.72 28.51
CA THR A 644 14.22 26.27 27.15
C THR A 644 13.83 27.75 27.15
N GLY A 645 14.73 28.60 26.66
CA GLY A 645 14.53 30.04 26.55
C GLY A 645 13.67 30.46 25.35
N ALA A 646 13.41 31.76 25.24
CA ALA A 646 12.62 32.33 24.14
C ALA A 646 13.34 32.30 22.78
N ASP A 647 14.66 32.14 22.81
CA ASP A 647 15.52 31.92 21.65
C ASP A 647 15.53 30.45 21.20
N GLY A 648 14.73 29.57 21.84
CA GLY A 648 14.68 28.14 21.56
C GLY A 648 15.86 27.35 22.10
N LYS A 649 16.84 28.00 22.75
CA LYS A 649 18.00 27.32 23.32
C LYS A 649 17.64 26.65 24.63
N THR A 650 18.12 25.42 24.79
CA THR A 650 17.92 24.64 26.01
C THR A 650 19.17 24.71 26.87
N ALA A 651 19.00 25.08 28.14
CA ALA A 651 20.01 24.99 29.17
C ALA A 651 19.78 23.74 30.03
N VAL A 652 20.87 23.04 30.33
CA VAL A 652 20.94 21.93 31.29
C VAL A 652 21.40 22.49 32.64
N GLU A 653 20.64 22.23 33.70
CA GLU A 653 20.92 22.67 35.06
C GLU A 653 21.08 21.47 36.00
N PHE A 654 22.16 21.46 36.77
CA PHE A 654 22.51 20.39 37.71
C PHE A 654 22.14 20.75 39.16
N GLY A 655 22.28 19.79 40.08
CA GLY A 655 21.95 19.98 41.49
C GLY A 655 22.91 20.90 42.25
N ASP A 656 22.50 21.30 43.44
CA ASP A 656 23.26 22.12 44.39
C ASP A 656 23.92 21.31 45.51
N GLY A 657 23.86 19.98 45.44
CA GLY A 657 24.36 19.08 46.48
C GLY A 657 23.39 18.92 47.66
N SER A 658 22.16 19.41 47.54
CA SER A 658 21.04 19.12 48.45
C SER A 658 19.85 18.56 47.66
N THR A 659 19.47 19.24 46.58
CA THR A 659 18.44 18.89 45.61
C THR A 659 19.09 18.35 44.33
N GLY A 660 19.66 17.15 44.42
CA GLY A 660 20.48 16.56 43.35
C GLY A 660 21.99 16.81 43.53
N ALA A 661 22.79 15.98 42.87
CA ALA A 661 24.24 16.01 42.94
C ALA A 661 24.84 17.23 42.22
N ARG A 662 25.89 17.82 42.82
CA ARG A 662 26.77 18.74 42.10
C ARG A 662 27.62 17.98 41.09
N LEU A 663 28.09 18.70 40.08
CA LEU A 663 29.03 18.14 39.13
C LEU A 663 30.38 17.85 39.79
N PRO A 664 31.01 16.70 39.53
CA PRO A 664 32.41 16.49 39.90
C PRO A 664 33.31 17.45 39.10
N THR A 665 34.31 18.02 39.78
CA THR A 665 35.32 18.85 39.12
C THR A 665 36.08 18.04 38.06
N GLY A 666 36.14 18.56 36.83
CA GLY A 666 36.85 17.92 35.74
C GLY A 666 36.95 18.84 34.53
N SER A 667 37.86 18.52 33.60
CA SER A 667 38.01 19.28 32.35
C SER A 667 37.17 18.65 31.26
N GLU A 668 36.33 19.44 30.59
CA GLU A 668 35.52 19.02 29.43
C GLU A 668 34.73 17.71 29.67
N ASN A 669 34.36 17.49 30.92
CA ASN A 669 33.82 16.22 31.36
C ASN A 669 32.30 16.14 31.21
N VAL A 670 31.63 17.25 30.88
CA VAL A 670 30.18 17.30 30.63
C VAL A 670 29.93 17.25 29.13
N ASN A 671 29.32 16.15 28.69
CA ASN A 671 29.03 15.85 27.29
C ASN A 671 27.54 15.66 27.09
N ALA A 672 27.01 16.06 25.94
CA ALA A 672 25.62 15.87 25.57
C ALA A 672 25.51 15.29 24.16
N VAL A 673 24.62 14.32 23.99
CA VAL A 673 24.15 13.86 22.68
C VAL A 673 22.66 14.16 22.61
N TYR A 674 22.23 14.83 21.56
CA TYR A 674 20.85 15.28 21.41
C TYR A 674 20.51 15.44 19.94
N ARG A 675 19.22 15.61 19.61
CA ARG A 675 18.79 15.90 18.25
C ARG A 675 18.27 17.31 18.13
N VAL A 676 18.40 17.88 16.93
CA VAL A 676 18.01 19.25 16.61
C VAL A 676 16.99 19.24 15.47
N GLY A 677 15.85 19.88 15.70
CA GLY A 677 14.74 19.96 14.73
C GLY A 677 13.42 19.48 15.33
N VAL A 678 12.40 20.35 15.27
CA VAL A 678 11.01 20.11 15.70
C VAL A 678 10.07 20.95 14.85
N GLY A 679 8.77 20.81 15.08
CA GLY A 679 7.78 21.73 14.54
C GLY A 679 7.20 21.29 13.21
N LEU A 680 6.17 22.02 12.78
CA LEU A 680 5.36 21.69 11.61
C LEU A 680 6.15 21.73 10.30
N GLN A 681 7.28 22.45 10.27
CA GLN A 681 8.20 22.44 9.12
C GLN A 681 8.75 21.03 8.83
N GLY A 682 8.79 20.15 9.83
CA GLY A 682 9.13 18.75 9.64
C GLY A 682 8.09 17.98 8.82
N GLN A 683 6.83 18.41 8.70
CA GLN A 683 5.78 17.66 7.97
C GLN A 683 5.95 17.71 6.45
N VAL A 684 6.98 17.04 5.95
CA VAL A 684 7.27 16.94 4.52
C VAL A 684 6.26 16.05 3.82
N LYS A 685 5.89 16.42 2.58
CA LYS A 685 4.95 15.65 1.76
C LYS A 685 5.54 14.29 1.35
N ALA A 686 4.67 13.37 0.91
CA ALA A 686 5.08 12.12 0.28
C ALA A 686 6.08 12.36 -0.87
N GLY A 687 7.09 11.49 -0.98
CA GLY A 687 8.11 11.51 -2.02
C GLY A 687 9.13 12.65 -1.91
N LYS A 688 9.24 13.31 -0.74
CA LYS A 688 10.17 14.42 -0.52
C LYS A 688 11.47 14.00 0.14
N LEU A 689 11.49 12.93 0.95
CA LEU A 689 12.67 12.41 1.63
C LEU A 689 13.47 11.47 0.73
N THR A 690 14.32 12.04 -0.13
CA THR A 690 14.97 11.28 -1.20
C THR A 690 16.50 11.29 -1.15
N LEU A 691 17.12 12.19 -0.38
CA LEU A 691 18.58 12.37 -0.39
C LEU A 691 19.23 11.69 0.81
N LEU A 692 20.02 10.63 0.57
CA LEU A 692 20.87 10.02 1.59
C LEU A 692 22.12 10.88 1.80
N LEU A 693 22.34 11.37 3.03
CA LEU A 693 23.53 12.18 3.34
C LEU A 693 24.79 11.33 3.45
N SER A 694 24.65 10.13 4.02
CA SER A 694 25.71 9.12 4.14
C SER A 694 25.12 7.76 3.78
N PRO A 695 25.02 7.41 2.48
CA PRO A 695 24.36 6.19 2.03
C PRO A 695 25.08 4.95 2.59
N PRO A 696 24.38 4.06 3.32
CA PRO A 696 24.94 2.76 3.69
C PRO A 696 25.30 1.95 2.44
N LEU A 697 26.34 1.11 2.54
CA LEU A 697 26.77 0.27 1.43
C LEU A 697 25.63 -0.66 0.97
N GLY A 698 25.37 -0.70 -0.34
CA GLY A 698 24.28 -1.51 -0.93
C GLY A 698 22.93 -0.78 -1.00
N VAL A 699 22.78 0.40 -0.41
CA VAL A 699 21.57 1.23 -0.54
C VAL A 699 21.68 2.11 -1.78
N LYS A 700 20.69 2.01 -2.67
CA LYS A 700 20.62 2.77 -3.92
C LYS A 700 19.78 4.04 -3.79
N ALA A 701 18.64 3.96 -3.11
CA ALA A 701 17.70 5.06 -2.97
C ALA A 701 16.88 4.96 -1.69
N VAL A 702 16.22 6.06 -1.33
CA VAL A 702 15.25 6.14 -0.24
C VAL A 702 14.10 7.04 -0.67
N THR A 703 12.90 6.77 -0.16
CA THR A 703 11.72 7.63 -0.33
C THR A 703 10.78 7.49 0.86
N ASN A 704 9.96 8.51 1.13
CA ASN A 704 8.81 8.39 2.03
C ASN A 704 7.52 8.23 1.21
N PRO A 705 6.83 7.08 1.26
CA PRO A 705 5.63 6.87 0.46
C PRO A 705 4.43 7.71 0.95
N PHE A 706 4.43 8.09 2.22
CA PHE A 706 3.40 8.92 2.85
C PHE A 706 3.99 10.24 3.34
N SER A 707 3.12 11.24 3.54
CA SER A 707 3.52 12.50 4.15
C SER A 707 3.91 12.27 5.61
N ALA A 708 4.93 12.98 6.09
CA ALA A 708 5.32 12.91 7.48
C ALA A 708 4.28 13.55 8.39
N THR A 709 4.04 12.97 9.56
CA THR A 709 2.98 13.38 10.49
C THR A 709 3.49 13.46 11.95
N GLY A 710 2.65 13.88 12.90
CA GLY A 710 2.99 13.84 14.34
C GLY A 710 3.85 15.00 14.88
N ALA A 711 4.29 15.92 14.03
CA ALA A 711 4.93 17.16 14.47
C ALA A 711 3.91 18.18 15.02
N ALA A 712 4.35 18.98 15.98
CA ALA A 712 3.67 20.15 16.49
C ALA A 712 4.68 21.26 16.79
N ASP A 713 4.29 22.51 16.60
CA ASP A 713 5.10 23.66 17.03
C ASP A 713 5.06 23.81 18.56
N PRO A 714 6.10 24.41 19.17
CA PRO A 714 6.09 24.73 20.59
C PRO A 714 4.88 25.59 20.97
N GLU A 715 4.32 25.35 22.15
CA GLU A 715 3.18 26.13 22.63
C GLU A 715 3.55 27.61 22.77
N THR A 716 2.72 28.49 22.21
CA THR A 716 2.97 29.93 22.28
C THR A 716 2.71 30.46 23.68
N VAL A 717 3.37 31.59 24.01
CA VAL A 717 3.18 32.29 25.28
C VAL A 717 1.69 32.59 25.56
N ALA A 718 0.95 33.07 24.56
CA ALA A 718 -0.46 33.40 24.72
C ALA A 718 -1.30 32.16 25.08
N ARG A 719 -1.05 31.05 24.38
CA ARG A 719 -1.73 29.77 24.62
C ARG A 719 -1.40 29.20 26.00
N ALA A 720 -0.14 29.27 26.43
CA ALA A 720 0.27 28.84 27.75
C ALA A 720 -0.42 29.65 28.87
N ARG A 721 -0.63 30.96 28.68
CA ARG A 721 -1.38 31.79 29.65
C ARG A 721 -2.84 31.39 29.80
N GLU A 722 -3.46 30.96 28.70
CA GLU A 722 -4.85 30.51 28.69
C GLU A 722 -4.99 29.10 29.27
N ASN A 723 -4.06 28.20 28.92
CA ASN A 723 -4.14 26.78 29.28
C ASN A 723 -3.70 26.50 30.72
N ALA A 724 -2.66 27.15 31.23
CA ALA A 724 -2.10 26.80 32.54
C ALA A 724 -3.12 26.96 33.70
N PRO A 725 -3.97 28.00 33.76
CA PRO A 725 -5.00 28.10 34.81
C PRO A 725 -6.10 27.02 34.68
N LEU A 726 -6.39 26.56 33.46
CA LEU A 726 -7.43 25.56 33.23
C LEU A 726 -7.09 24.21 33.85
N THR A 727 -5.82 23.82 33.91
CA THR A 727 -5.42 22.53 34.52
C THR A 727 -5.73 22.49 36.01
N VAL A 728 -5.56 23.62 36.71
CA VAL A 728 -5.92 23.76 38.13
C VAL A 728 -7.43 23.82 38.33
N LEU A 729 -8.16 24.53 37.47
CA LEU A 729 -9.62 24.63 37.55
C LEU A 729 -10.32 23.29 37.29
N THR A 730 -9.70 22.43 36.47
CA THR A 730 -10.24 21.12 36.09
C THR A 730 -9.71 19.97 36.94
N PHE A 731 -8.66 20.19 37.77
CA PHE A 731 -7.95 19.13 38.49
C PHE A 731 -7.61 17.92 37.60
N GLU A 732 -7.17 18.19 36.37
CA GLU A 732 -6.90 17.17 35.33
C GLU A 732 -8.11 16.29 34.94
N ARG A 733 -9.33 16.70 35.30
CA ARG A 733 -10.57 16.03 34.90
C ARG A 733 -11.17 16.75 33.71
N ILE A 734 -11.42 16.02 32.62
CA ILE A 734 -12.20 16.54 31.49
C ILE A 734 -13.63 16.75 31.99
N VAL A 735 -14.03 18.00 32.20
CA VAL A 735 -15.43 18.38 32.43
C VAL A 735 -15.96 18.87 31.09
N SER A 736 -16.88 18.11 30.48
CA SER A 736 -17.52 18.48 29.22
C SER A 736 -18.24 19.82 29.35
N LEU A 737 -18.06 20.71 28.37
CA LEU A 737 -18.98 21.83 28.15
C LEU A 737 -20.34 21.26 27.73
N GLN A 738 -21.38 21.54 28.50
CA GLN A 738 -22.77 21.38 28.08
C GLN A 738 -23.19 22.53 27.18
#